data_AF-A0A2N2HZL0-F1
#
_entry.id   AF-A0A2N2HZL0-F1
#
_cell.length_a   1.000
_cell.length_b   1.000
_cell.length_c   1.000
_cell.angle_alpha   90.00
_cell.angle_beta   90.00
_cell.angle_gamma   90.00
#
_symmetry.space_group_name_H-M   'P 1'
#
loop_
_entity.id
_entity.type
_entity.pdbx_description
1 polymer ?
#
loop_
_entity_poly.entity_id
_entity_poly.type
_entity_poly.pdbx_seq_one_letter_code
_entity_poly.pdbx_strand_id
1 'polypeptide(L)'
;MKYLTLEKANDGIAIVTIDCPESKVNKISSGLLDEIAGILPDISNDQSIKGMVITSGKEDNFVVGADIDELKGMRTSEEVIAYISKAHAILNGLESMQIPVVACIHGNCLGGGLELALACNYRMAVNSPKTVLGFPEVQLGLLPAAGGTQRLPRLIGLTAALPLVLTARNLRVKQASRAGLVDELIPPYGAKETAVKKALELVNRGNITRKRKRSFVTFLMESNPVGRAIVFSQARKMVERQTYGCYPAPFAIIEAVEHGQKHGKAAGLKKEIEIFSRLVTTSQSKALMSLFFGMSDLKKNPQKSLARKVRQMAVIGTGLMGQGIASVSTAICDTILMKDVKLDDAARGMKEIWKGLEKKTKSGAIVGFDRDIQYGKLVPCDDYSLFKNTDLVVEAVFEDLAVKKRVLADVETATDERTIFASNTSAIPIQDIAAGCKRPENVIGMHYFSPVPKMPLLEIITTGKTAPWVTSTALDMGIAQGKTCIVVKDGPGFYTTRILVPLLNEAVLLVEEGADSLDIDRAMRQFGYPVGPITLIDEVGIDVGAHVAKELGGMFAARGVQPSDTFPKLIAQDYKGRKNKKGFYLYDAKKKKGQKLPNEEVYALLGGAPRKKFDAKLIQQRVSMMMINESLLCLQEGIISCPRDGDIGAVFGLGFPPFEGGPFRYIDHLGASSIMATLESLEKNYGKRFTSPQILKDIVQSGKKFYE
;
A
#
# COMPACT_ATOMS: atom_id res chain seq x y z
N MET A 1 18.34 28.79 14.26
CA MET A 1 17.15 28.27 13.56
C MET A 1 16.97 26.82 14.00
N LYS A 2 15.72 26.38 14.17
CA LYS A 2 15.35 25.08 14.73
C LYS A 2 15.29 23.99 13.66
N TYR A 3 14.83 24.31 12.45
CA TYR A 3 14.58 23.34 11.38
C TYR A 3 15.63 23.37 10.26
N LEU A 4 16.43 24.43 10.19
CA LEU A 4 17.52 24.55 9.22
C LEU A 4 18.75 25.25 9.80
N THR A 5 19.89 25.04 9.14
CA THR A 5 21.13 25.81 9.37
C THR A 5 21.58 26.50 8.09
N LEU A 6 22.08 27.72 8.21
CA LEU A 6 22.67 28.49 7.12
C LEU A 6 24.17 28.62 7.35
N GLU A 7 24.97 28.10 6.43
CA GLU A 7 26.43 28.22 6.40
C GLU A 7 26.84 28.98 5.15
N LYS A 8 27.83 29.87 5.24
CA LYS A 8 28.39 30.56 4.08
C LYS A 8 29.78 30.01 3.80
N ALA A 9 29.93 29.35 2.66
CA ALA A 9 31.22 28.87 2.19
C ALA A 9 32.10 30.05 1.75
N ASN A 10 33.42 29.86 1.83
CA ASN A 10 34.43 30.89 1.55
C ASN A 10 34.38 31.45 0.12
N ASP A 11 33.73 30.74 -0.81
CA ASP A 11 33.56 31.10 -2.22
C ASP A 11 32.27 31.90 -2.51
N GLY A 12 31.53 32.29 -1.46
CA GLY A 12 30.28 33.06 -1.59
C GLY A 12 29.06 32.18 -1.87
N ILE A 13 29.13 30.87 -1.59
CA ILE A 13 27.98 29.97 -1.70
C ILE A 13 27.30 29.80 -0.34
N ALA A 14 26.01 30.11 -0.27
CA ALA A 14 25.17 29.81 0.89
C ALA A 14 24.75 28.34 0.88
N ILE A 15 24.89 27.65 2.01
CA ILE A 15 24.49 26.26 2.20
C ILE A 15 23.36 26.24 3.23
N VAL A 16 22.16 25.93 2.75
CA VAL A 16 20.96 25.72 3.57
C VAL A 16 20.82 24.23 3.81
N THR A 17 21.02 23.80 5.05
CA THR A 17 20.84 22.40 5.46
C THR A 17 19.53 22.28 6.24
N ILE A 18 18.57 21.53 5.70
CA ILE A 18 17.30 21.24 6.37
C ILE A 18 17.51 20.05 7.30
N ASP A 19 17.17 20.21 8.57
CA ASP A 19 17.29 19.18 9.60
C ASP A 19 16.19 19.35 10.66
N CYS A 20 15.03 18.72 10.44
CA CYS A 20 13.90 18.82 11.36
C CYS A 20 14.22 18.11 12.69
N PRO A 21 14.15 18.80 13.85
CA PRO A 21 14.51 18.21 15.14
C PRO A 21 13.50 17.13 15.55
N GLU A 22 13.94 16.18 16.36
CA GLU A 22 13.11 15.10 16.93
C GLU A 22 12.37 14.23 15.90
N SER A 23 12.72 14.36 14.62
CA SER A 23 12.18 13.58 13.52
C SER A 23 13.29 12.81 12.79
N LYS A 24 13.00 11.58 12.39
CA LYS A 24 13.88 10.78 11.52
C LYS A 24 13.90 11.28 10.08
N VAL A 25 12.93 12.11 9.70
CA VAL A 25 12.74 12.61 8.34
C VAL A 25 12.48 14.11 8.32
N ASN A 26 12.89 14.78 7.25
CA ASN A 26 12.55 16.17 7.02
C ASN A 26 11.15 16.28 6.42
N LYS A 27 10.31 17.11 7.03
CA LYS A 27 8.93 17.38 6.61
C LYS A 27 8.75 18.89 6.41
N ILE A 28 7.84 19.28 5.52
CA ILE A 28 7.44 20.69 5.33
C ILE A 28 6.38 21.03 6.39
N SER A 29 6.81 21.48 7.56
CA SER A 29 5.93 22.05 8.60
C SER A 29 5.80 23.57 8.43
N SER A 30 4.80 24.19 9.07
CA SER A 30 4.70 25.66 9.09
C SER A 30 5.95 26.33 9.64
N GLY A 31 6.57 25.74 10.67
CA GLY A 31 7.80 26.24 11.26
C GLY A 31 9.01 26.18 10.32
N LEU A 32 9.16 25.11 9.54
CA LEU A 32 10.19 25.07 8.50
C LEU A 32 9.92 26.13 7.42
N LEU A 33 8.65 26.30 7.02
CA LEU A 33 8.27 27.33 6.05
C LEU A 33 8.58 28.74 6.57
N ASP A 34 8.35 29.02 7.86
CA ASP A 34 8.72 30.30 8.49
C ASP A 34 10.22 30.57 8.43
N GLU A 35 11.04 29.57 8.77
CA GLU A 35 12.50 29.72 8.72
C GLU A 35 13.00 29.91 7.28
N ILE A 36 12.46 29.17 6.31
CA ILE A 36 12.81 29.40 4.89
C ILE A 36 12.39 30.81 4.47
N ALA A 37 11.17 31.25 4.80
CA ALA A 37 10.70 32.60 4.48
C ALA A 37 11.58 33.69 5.09
N GLY A 38 12.12 33.47 6.30
CA GLY A 38 13.01 34.39 6.98
C GLY A 38 14.38 34.52 6.32
N ILE A 39 14.99 33.42 5.86
CA ILE A 39 16.34 33.47 5.29
C ILE A 39 16.40 33.94 3.83
N LEU A 40 15.31 33.80 3.05
CA LEU A 40 15.35 34.14 1.63
C LEU A 40 15.64 35.63 1.36
N PRO A 41 15.03 36.60 2.09
CA PRO A 41 15.40 38.01 1.99
C PRO A 41 16.85 38.28 2.39
N ASP A 42 17.33 37.68 3.48
CA ASP A 42 18.72 37.86 3.95
C ASP A 42 19.73 37.41 2.89
N ILE A 43 19.48 36.24 2.28
CA ILE A 43 20.32 35.71 1.20
C ILE A 43 20.24 36.61 -0.05
N SER A 44 19.06 37.13 -0.36
CA SER A 44 18.87 37.99 -1.55
C SER A 44 19.51 39.37 -1.39
N ASN A 45 19.61 39.87 -0.16
CA ASN A 45 20.16 41.19 0.15
C ASN A 45 21.68 41.17 0.40
N ASP A 46 22.27 40.04 0.78
CA ASP A 46 23.73 39.89 0.92
C ASP A 46 24.41 39.69 -0.45
N GLN A 47 24.98 40.77 -1.00
CA GLN A 47 25.68 40.74 -2.29
C GLN A 47 26.93 39.85 -2.32
N SER A 48 27.46 39.45 -1.16
CA SER A 48 28.58 38.52 -1.11
C SER A 48 28.16 37.06 -1.23
N ILE A 49 26.85 36.77 -1.20
CA ILE A 49 26.30 35.48 -1.60
C ILE A 49 26.01 35.49 -3.09
N LYS A 50 26.66 34.59 -3.83
CA LYS A 50 26.58 34.49 -5.29
C LYS A 50 25.74 33.30 -5.76
N GLY A 51 25.52 32.32 -4.88
CA GLY A 51 24.78 31.09 -5.17
C GLY A 51 24.33 30.39 -3.89
N MET A 52 23.41 29.44 -4.02
CA MET A 52 22.85 28.71 -2.89
C MET A 52 22.76 27.20 -3.17
N VAL A 53 23.04 26.40 -2.15
CA VAL A 53 22.83 24.95 -2.12
C VAL A 53 21.81 24.62 -1.04
N ILE A 54 20.78 23.84 -1.38
CA ILE A 54 19.86 23.24 -0.42
C ILE A 54 20.21 21.77 -0.27
N THR A 55 20.47 21.33 0.95
CA THR A 55 20.80 19.94 1.30
C THR A 55 20.02 19.51 2.55
N SER A 56 20.09 18.22 2.88
CA SER A 56 19.47 17.65 4.08
C SER A 56 20.54 17.21 5.09
N GLY A 57 20.25 17.42 6.38
CA GLY A 57 21.03 16.90 7.50
C GLY A 57 20.65 15.47 7.92
N LYS A 58 19.59 14.89 7.34
CA LYS A 58 19.17 13.50 7.63
C LYS A 58 19.98 12.50 6.81
N GLU A 59 20.20 11.31 7.33
CA GLU A 59 21.01 10.28 6.65
C GLU A 59 20.35 9.73 5.37
N ASP A 60 19.06 9.44 5.41
CA ASP A 60 18.37 8.62 4.39
C ASP A 60 17.25 9.37 3.63
N ASN A 61 17.13 10.70 3.78
CA ASN A 61 16.12 11.48 3.08
C ASN A 61 16.53 12.94 2.86
N PHE A 62 16.00 13.51 1.78
CA PHE A 62 16.08 14.93 1.50
C PHE A 62 14.95 15.66 2.24
N VAL A 63 13.71 15.47 1.77
CA VAL A 63 12.46 15.96 2.36
C VAL A 63 11.32 15.04 1.85
N VAL A 64 10.44 14.56 2.74
CA VAL A 64 9.45 13.52 2.42
C VAL A 64 8.01 14.01 2.21
N GLY A 65 7.78 15.32 2.22
CA GLY A 65 6.48 15.93 1.95
C GLY A 65 6.03 16.87 3.08
N ALA A 66 4.76 17.27 3.04
CA ALA A 66 4.13 18.08 4.08
C ALA A 66 4.10 17.35 5.44
N ASP A 67 4.06 18.12 6.54
CA ASP A 67 3.80 17.52 7.84
C ASP A 67 2.32 17.14 7.95
N ILE A 68 2.04 15.85 7.74
CA ILE A 68 0.67 15.35 7.70
C ILE A 68 0.02 15.43 9.09
N ASP A 69 0.81 15.38 10.18
CA ASP A 69 0.28 15.57 11.54
C ASP A 69 -0.28 16.98 11.73
N GLU A 70 0.39 17.98 11.15
CA GLU A 70 -0.07 19.37 11.13
C GLU A 70 -1.31 19.53 10.23
N LEU A 71 -1.31 18.93 9.03
CA LEU A 71 -2.46 18.93 8.13
C LEU A 71 -3.70 18.28 8.77
N LYS A 72 -3.52 17.22 9.57
CA LYS A 72 -4.59 16.59 10.33
C LYS A 72 -5.16 17.50 11.42
N GLY A 73 -4.32 18.36 11.98
CA GLY A 73 -4.70 19.36 12.97
C GLY A 73 -5.50 20.52 12.38
N MET A 74 -5.34 20.80 11.09
CA MET A 74 -6.08 21.85 10.39
C MET A 74 -7.56 21.47 10.24
N ARG A 75 -8.46 22.30 10.77
CA ARG A 75 -9.90 22.03 10.84
C ARG A 75 -10.69 22.84 9.82
N THR A 76 -10.13 23.95 9.35
CA THR A 76 -10.83 24.90 8.47
C THR A 76 -10.19 24.94 7.09
N SER A 77 -10.97 25.34 6.09
CA SER A 77 -10.44 25.49 4.73
C SER A 77 -9.43 26.64 4.65
N GLU A 78 -9.61 27.65 5.50
CA GLU A 78 -8.79 28.85 5.61
C GLU A 78 -7.39 28.53 6.13
N GLU A 79 -7.26 27.68 7.15
CA GLU A 79 -5.97 27.21 7.66
C GLU A 79 -5.16 26.48 6.58
N VAL A 80 -5.83 25.58 5.85
CA VAL A 80 -5.22 24.83 4.75
C VAL A 80 -4.79 25.77 3.63
N ILE A 81 -5.66 26.70 3.22
CA ILE A 81 -5.35 27.69 2.18
C ILE A 81 -4.14 28.55 2.60
N ALA A 82 -4.08 29.00 3.86
CA ALA A 82 -2.99 29.81 4.36
C ALA A 82 -1.66 29.06 4.30
N TYR A 83 -1.63 27.81 4.79
CA TYR A 83 -0.45 26.94 4.74
C TYR A 83 0.07 26.75 3.31
N ILE A 84 -0.82 26.44 2.37
CA ILE A 84 -0.45 26.19 0.98
C ILE A 84 -0.03 27.48 0.28
N SER A 85 -0.75 28.58 0.50
CA SER A 85 -0.43 29.89 -0.08
C SER A 85 0.95 30.36 0.37
N LYS A 86 1.30 30.13 1.64
CA LYS A 86 2.64 30.40 2.18
C LYS A 86 3.69 29.55 1.47
N ALA A 87 3.47 28.25 1.32
CA ALA A 87 4.38 27.37 0.58
C ALA A 87 4.57 27.83 -0.87
N HIS A 88 3.50 28.24 -1.55
CA HIS A 88 3.57 28.82 -2.90
C HIS A 88 4.41 30.08 -2.94
N ALA A 89 4.18 31.02 -2.03
CA ALA A 89 4.93 32.28 -1.96
C ALA A 89 6.43 32.03 -1.78
N ILE A 90 6.79 31.14 -0.85
CA ILE A 90 8.18 30.76 -0.59
C ILE A 90 8.83 30.13 -1.82
N LEU A 91 8.19 29.13 -2.44
CA LEU A 91 8.77 28.46 -3.60
C LEU A 91 8.82 29.34 -4.85
N ASN A 92 7.90 30.30 -4.99
CA ASN A 92 7.97 31.32 -6.04
C ASN A 92 9.12 32.31 -5.78
N GLY A 93 9.30 32.73 -4.52
CA GLY A 93 10.44 33.55 -4.11
C GLY A 93 11.76 32.87 -4.43
N LEU A 94 11.90 31.61 -4.02
CA LEU A 94 13.06 30.76 -4.31
C LEU A 94 13.37 30.67 -5.81
N GLU A 95 12.35 30.45 -6.64
CA GLU A 95 12.51 30.34 -8.10
C GLU A 95 12.85 31.69 -8.78
N SER A 96 12.48 32.82 -8.15
CA SER A 96 12.75 34.18 -8.66
C SER A 96 14.10 34.78 -8.23
N MET A 97 14.88 34.05 -7.42
CA MET A 97 16.19 34.52 -6.99
C MET A 97 17.12 34.77 -8.18
N GLN A 98 17.91 35.85 -8.10
CA GLN A 98 18.88 36.23 -9.14
C GLN A 98 20.20 35.46 -9.03
N ILE A 99 20.33 34.58 -8.03
CA ILE A 99 21.48 33.71 -7.81
C ILE A 99 21.12 32.25 -8.17
N PRO A 100 22.08 31.43 -8.64
CA PRO A 100 21.85 30.00 -8.87
C PRO A 100 21.52 29.25 -7.58
N VAL A 101 20.43 28.47 -7.61
CA VAL A 101 20.02 27.57 -6.53
C VAL A 101 20.15 26.11 -6.95
N VAL A 102 20.92 25.33 -6.19
CA VAL A 102 21.18 23.90 -6.41
C VAL A 102 20.52 23.06 -5.32
N ALA A 103 19.64 22.14 -5.69
CA ALA A 103 19.15 21.09 -4.79
C ALA A 103 20.12 19.91 -4.80
N CYS A 104 20.69 19.57 -3.64
CA CYS A 104 21.51 18.38 -3.42
C CYS A 104 20.66 17.28 -2.78
N ILE A 105 20.22 16.33 -3.60
CA ILE A 105 19.20 15.34 -3.23
C ILE A 105 19.86 13.99 -2.91
N HIS A 106 19.61 13.46 -1.71
CA HIS A 106 19.87 12.07 -1.37
C HIS A 106 18.64 11.45 -0.70
N GLY A 107 18.52 10.13 -0.83
CA GLY A 107 17.40 9.43 -0.20
C GLY A 107 16.03 9.83 -0.76
N ASN A 108 15.00 9.76 0.08
CA ASN A 108 13.63 10.11 -0.32
C ASN A 108 13.45 11.62 -0.52
N CYS A 109 12.98 12.01 -1.71
CA CYS A 109 12.58 13.36 -2.10
C CYS A 109 11.15 13.29 -2.64
N LEU A 110 10.16 13.38 -1.75
CA LEU A 110 8.77 13.07 -2.05
C LEU A 110 7.86 14.27 -1.80
N GLY A 111 6.81 14.38 -2.60
CA GLY A 111 5.77 15.39 -2.49
C GLY A 111 6.32 16.82 -2.40
N GLY A 112 5.96 17.56 -1.35
CA GLY A 112 6.49 18.90 -1.07
C GLY A 112 8.03 19.02 -1.11
N GLY A 113 8.76 17.95 -0.78
CA GLY A 113 10.22 17.91 -0.92
C GLY A 113 10.68 17.94 -2.39
N LEU A 114 9.94 17.27 -3.26
CA LEU A 114 10.17 17.35 -4.71
C LEU A 114 9.70 18.70 -5.27
N GLU A 115 8.65 19.31 -4.72
CA GLU A 115 8.21 20.66 -5.10
C GLU A 115 9.26 21.71 -4.77
N LEU A 116 9.92 21.59 -3.60
CA LEU A 116 11.08 22.40 -3.23
C LEU A 116 12.23 22.22 -4.23
N ALA A 117 12.58 20.97 -4.56
CA ALA A 117 13.62 20.68 -5.55
C ALA A 117 13.28 21.18 -6.97
N LEU A 118 11.99 21.20 -7.33
CA LEU A 118 11.49 21.72 -8.61
C LEU A 118 11.57 23.25 -8.69
N ALA A 119 11.52 23.96 -7.56
CA ALA A 119 11.69 25.42 -7.51
C ALA A 119 13.17 25.85 -7.65
N CYS A 120 14.12 24.96 -7.38
CA CYS A 120 15.55 25.22 -7.58
C CYS A 120 15.93 25.27 -9.07
N ASN A 121 17.01 25.96 -9.43
CA ASN A 121 17.47 26.02 -10.83
C ASN A 121 18.06 24.67 -11.29
N TYR A 122 18.82 24.00 -10.43
CA TYR A 122 19.54 22.77 -10.74
C TYR A 122 19.30 21.67 -9.70
N ARG A 123 19.12 20.41 -10.11
CA ARG A 123 18.93 19.26 -9.22
C ARG A 123 20.05 18.24 -9.40
N MET A 124 20.87 18.09 -8.39
CA MET A 124 21.86 17.03 -8.28
C MET A 124 21.29 15.93 -7.39
N ALA A 125 21.49 14.66 -7.76
CA ALA A 125 21.02 13.56 -6.94
C ALA A 125 22.07 12.47 -6.75
N VAL A 126 22.22 11.99 -5.53
CA VAL A 126 23.10 10.88 -5.18
C VAL A 126 22.65 9.61 -5.90
N ASN A 127 23.56 9.01 -6.66
CA ASN A 127 23.34 7.79 -7.42
C ASN A 127 23.29 6.56 -6.49
N SER A 128 22.19 6.43 -5.75
CA SER A 128 21.93 5.33 -4.83
C SER A 128 20.54 4.74 -5.08
N PRO A 129 20.33 3.42 -4.88
CA PRO A 129 19.00 2.81 -4.86
C PRO A 129 18.06 3.43 -3.82
N LYS A 130 18.61 4.01 -2.74
CA LYS A 130 17.85 4.74 -1.71
C LYS A 130 17.28 6.06 -2.21
N THR A 131 17.86 6.65 -3.26
CA THR A 131 17.43 7.95 -3.80
C THR A 131 16.21 7.79 -4.69
N VAL A 132 15.07 8.28 -4.21
CA VAL A 132 13.75 8.09 -4.84
C VAL A 132 13.00 9.43 -4.87
N LEU A 133 12.41 9.73 -6.02
CA LEU A 133 11.67 10.97 -6.27
C LEU A 133 10.24 10.64 -6.70
N GLY A 134 9.24 11.33 -6.17
CA GLY A 134 7.84 11.06 -6.51
C GLY A 134 6.82 11.95 -5.80
N PHE A 135 5.55 11.77 -6.18
CA PHE A 135 4.40 12.55 -5.69
C PHE A 135 3.35 11.61 -5.08
N PRO A 136 3.37 11.37 -3.76
CA PRO A 136 2.45 10.43 -3.12
C PRO A 136 1.05 10.99 -2.87
N GLU A 137 0.79 12.28 -3.12
CA GLU A 137 -0.41 13.01 -2.68
C GLU A 137 -1.72 12.38 -3.15
N VAL A 138 -1.75 11.81 -4.35
CA VAL A 138 -2.95 11.16 -4.87
C VAL A 138 -3.37 9.94 -4.05
N GLN A 139 -2.44 9.29 -3.33
CA GLN A 139 -2.75 8.20 -2.40
C GLN A 139 -3.50 8.69 -1.15
N LEU A 140 -3.41 9.97 -0.84
CA LEU A 140 -4.14 10.64 0.24
C LEU A 140 -5.43 11.30 -0.27
N GLY A 141 -5.80 11.10 -1.54
CA GLY A 141 -6.94 11.81 -2.14
C GLY A 141 -6.66 13.30 -2.36
N LEU A 142 -5.40 13.67 -2.51
CA LEU A 142 -4.94 15.05 -2.68
C LEU A 142 -4.15 15.22 -3.98
N LEU A 143 -3.66 16.44 -4.22
CA LEU A 143 -2.78 16.78 -5.33
C LEU A 143 -1.50 17.45 -4.81
N PRO A 144 -0.39 17.44 -5.57
CA PRO A 144 0.80 18.24 -5.25
C PRO A 144 0.43 19.72 -5.18
N ALA A 145 0.65 20.35 -4.03
CA ALA A 145 0.01 21.61 -3.68
C ALA A 145 0.95 22.78 -3.53
N ALA A 146 2.27 22.61 -3.73
CA ALA A 146 3.26 23.68 -3.71
C ALA A 146 3.84 23.93 -5.12
N GLY A 147 2.98 23.86 -6.14
CA GLY A 147 3.28 24.12 -7.54
C GLY A 147 3.78 22.92 -8.33
N GLY A 148 3.71 21.71 -7.79
CA GLY A 148 4.08 20.46 -8.45
C GLY A 148 3.25 20.20 -9.70
N THR A 149 1.94 20.51 -9.70
CA THR A 149 1.09 20.39 -10.89
C THR A 149 1.50 21.37 -12.00
N GLN A 150 2.28 22.40 -11.65
CA GLN A 150 2.70 23.45 -12.56
C GLN A 150 4.16 23.29 -13.03
N ARG A 151 5.09 23.04 -12.11
CA ARG A 151 6.53 22.94 -12.39
C ARG A 151 6.88 21.63 -13.08
N LEU A 152 6.32 20.50 -12.63
CA LEU A 152 6.67 19.19 -13.16
C LEU A 152 6.33 19.04 -14.66
N PRO A 153 5.11 19.35 -15.14
CA PRO A 153 4.79 19.19 -16.57
C PRO A 153 5.56 20.18 -17.45
N ARG A 154 5.89 21.36 -16.93
CA ARG A 154 6.76 22.33 -17.63
C ARG A 154 8.21 21.88 -17.70
N LEU A 155 8.64 21.07 -16.74
CA LEU A 155 9.95 20.46 -16.75
C LEU A 155 10.00 19.26 -17.71
N ILE A 156 9.36 18.16 -17.36
CA ILE A 156 9.54 16.87 -18.04
C ILE A 156 8.53 16.58 -19.16
N GLY A 157 7.56 17.48 -19.37
CA GLY A 157 6.46 17.29 -20.32
C GLY A 157 5.23 16.61 -19.70
N LEU A 158 4.06 16.76 -20.32
CA LEU A 158 2.78 16.23 -19.83
C LEU A 158 2.77 14.69 -19.79
N THR A 159 3.27 14.06 -20.85
CA THR A 159 3.28 12.60 -21.00
C THR A 159 4.14 11.90 -19.94
N ALA A 160 5.23 12.53 -19.49
CA ALA A 160 6.08 12.02 -18.42
C ALA A 160 5.57 12.43 -17.02
N ALA A 161 4.99 13.62 -16.88
CA ALA A 161 4.53 14.16 -15.60
C ALA A 161 3.22 13.54 -15.10
N LEU A 162 2.20 13.43 -15.96
CA LEU A 162 0.87 12.95 -15.55
C LEU A 162 0.92 11.56 -14.91
N PRO A 163 1.64 10.54 -15.44
CA PRO A 163 1.76 9.26 -14.77
C PRO A 163 2.33 9.34 -13.35
N LEU A 164 3.26 10.27 -13.08
CA LEU A 164 3.86 10.42 -11.74
C LEU A 164 2.85 10.93 -10.72
N VAL A 165 2.10 11.98 -11.08
CA VAL A 165 1.14 12.61 -10.17
C VAL A 165 -0.21 11.88 -10.09
N LEU A 166 -0.62 11.16 -11.14
CA LEU A 166 -1.91 10.43 -11.16
C LEU A 166 -1.84 9.05 -10.51
N THR A 167 -0.65 8.45 -10.38
CA THR A 167 -0.50 7.08 -9.89
C THR A 167 0.40 6.96 -8.66
N ALA A 168 0.93 8.08 -8.14
CA ALA A 168 1.96 8.12 -7.11
C ALA A 168 3.19 7.24 -7.43
N ARG A 169 3.52 7.13 -8.73
CA ARG A 169 4.66 6.33 -9.15
C ARG A 169 5.95 7.03 -8.77
N ASN A 170 6.77 6.33 -7.99
CA ASN A 170 8.13 6.74 -7.67
C ASN A 170 9.10 6.47 -8.83
N LEU A 171 10.02 7.40 -9.04
CA LEU A 171 11.18 7.27 -9.92
C LEU A 171 12.44 7.01 -9.10
N ARG A 172 13.17 5.95 -9.44
CA ARG A 172 14.54 5.78 -8.94
C ARG A 172 15.47 6.76 -9.63
N VAL A 173 16.55 7.12 -8.96
CA VAL A 173 17.47 8.18 -9.37
C VAL A 173 17.90 8.13 -10.85
N LYS A 174 18.23 6.95 -11.39
CA LYS A 174 18.61 6.77 -12.81
C LYS A 174 17.44 7.05 -13.76
N GLN A 175 16.23 6.66 -13.38
CA GLN A 175 15.01 6.94 -14.16
C GLN A 175 14.67 8.43 -14.09
N ALA A 176 14.80 9.06 -12.92
CA ALA A 176 14.61 10.49 -12.76
C ALA A 176 15.58 11.32 -13.61
N SER A 177 16.86 10.91 -13.69
CA SER A 177 17.86 11.55 -14.56
C SER A 177 17.52 11.41 -16.06
N ARG A 178 17.09 10.20 -16.50
CA ARG A 178 16.66 9.97 -17.89
C ARG A 178 15.41 10.77 -18.26
N ALA A 179 14.47 10.92 -17.32
CA ALA A 179 13.26 11.71 -17.50
C ALA A 179 13.53 13.23 -17.54
N GLY A 180 14.74 13.67 -17.17
CA GLY A 180 15.06 15.10 -17.04
C GLY A 180 14.53 15.74 -15.75
N LEU A 181 14.11 14.93 -14.78
CA LEU A 181 13.75 15.41 -13.44
C LEU A 181 15.01 15.78 -12.65
N VAL A 182 16.05 14.95 -12.74
CA VAL A 182 17.39 15.20 -12.16
C VAL A 182 18.36 15.63 -13.26
N ASP A 183 19.13 16.68 -13.00
CA ASP A 183 20.09 17.23 -13.95
C ASP A 183 21.39 16.43 -13.97
N GLU A 184 21.91 16.09 -12.78
CA GLU A 184 23.21 15.45 -12.61
C GLU A 184 23.17 14.39 -11.52
N LEU A 185 23.83 13.25 -11.79
CA LEU A 185 24.00 12.18 -10.82
C LEU A 185 25.38 12.29 -10.20
N ILE A 186 25.44 12.23 -8.87
CA ILE A 186 26.70 12.33 -8.11
C ILE A 186 26.96 11.08 -7.28
N PRO A 187 28.23 10.77 -6.97
CA PRO A 187 28.55 9.71 -6.02
C PRO A 187 28.00 10.04 -4.61
N PRO A 188 27.79 9.02 -3.76
CA PRO A 188 27.34 9.25 -2.37
C PRO A 188 28.33 10.02 -1.50
N TYR A 189 29.64 9.87 -1.75
CA TYR A 189 30.68 10.53 -0.98
C TYR A 189 30.93 11.96 -1.51
N GLY A 190 31.04 12.92 -0.60
CA GLY A 190 31.37 14.32 -0.96
C GLY A 190 30.23 15.07 -1.67
N ALA A 191 28.97 14.68 -1.44
CA ALA A 191 27.82 15.22 -2.17
C ALA A 191 27.64 16.74 -1.95
N LYS A 192 27.80 17.19 -0.71
CA LYS A 192 27.70 18.61 -0.32
C LYS A 192 28.78 19.45 -1.03
N GLU A 193 30.03 19.01 -0.98
CA GLU A 193 31.18 19.67 -1.61
C GLU A 193 31.02 19.73 -3.13
N THR A 194 30.50 18.66 -3.73
CA THR A 194 30.22 18.60 -5.16
C THR A 194 29.10 19.55 -5.56
N ALA A 195 28.07 19.70 -4.72
CA ALA A 195 26.98 20.65 -4.94
C ALA A 195 27.46 22.11 -4.82
N VAL A 196 28.34 22.43 -3.87
CA VAL A 196 28.96 23.76 -3.74
C VAL A 196 29.77 24.10 -4.99
N LYS A 197 30.64 23.18 -5.45
CA LYS A 197 31.39 23.35 -6.70
C LYS A 197 30.48 23.57 -7.91
N LYS A 198 29.35 22.85 -7.98
CA LYS A 198 28.37 23.04 -9.05
C LYS A 198 27.70 24.41 -8.98
N ALA A 199 27.33 24.87 -7.78
CA ALA A 199 26.76 26.20 -7.61
C ALA A 199 27.73 27.27 -8.12
N LEU A 200 29.01 27.19 -7.73
CA LEU A 200 30.07 28.10 -8.21
C LEU A 200 30.25 28.04 -9.73
N GLU A 201 30.22 26.84 -10.33
CA GLU A 201 30.26 26.67 -11.78
C GLU A 201 29.08 27.38 -12.47
N LEU A 202 27.88 27.30 -11.91
CA LEU A 202 26.70 27.98 -12.44
C LEU A 202 26.79 29.50 -12.31
N VAL A 203 27.35 30.01 -11.21
CA VAL A 203 27.63 31.45 -11.04
C VAL A 203 28.52 31.94 -12.18
N ASN A 204 29.63 31.25 -12.44
CA ASN A 204 30.61 31.65 -13.45
C ASN A 204 30.08 31.57 -14.88
N ARG A 205 29.08 30.71 -15.15
CA ARG A 205 28.42 30.62 -16.45
C ARG A 205 27.40 31.74 -16.70
N GLY A 206 26.90 32.42 -15.67
CA GLY A 206 25.88 33.46 -15.75
C GLY A 206 24.49 32.94 -16.10
N ASN A 207 24.25 32.57 -17.36
CA ASN A 207 22.93 32.12 -17.82
C ASN A 207 22.73 30.61 -17.69
N ILE A 208 21.84 30.20 -16.78
CA ILE A 208 21.41 28.81 -16.60
C ILE A 208 20.41 28.43 -17.72
N THR A 209 20.90 28.26 -18.95
CA THR A 209 20.06 27.75 -20.05
C THR A 209 19.97 26.22 -19.98
N ARG A 210 18.78 25.70 -19.66
CA ARG A 210 18.55 24.26 -19.53
C ARG A 210 18.22 23.64 -20.89
N LYS A 211 19.06 22.72 -21.37
CA LYS A 211 18.70 21.86 -22.52
C LYS A 211 17.58 20.91 -22.11
N ARG A 212 16.35 21.17 -22.56
CA ARG A 212 15.20 20.31 -22.30
C ARG A 212 15.42 18.96 -22.98
N LYS A 213 15.53 17.88 -22.19
CA LYS A 213 15.61 16.49 -22.68
C LYS A 213 14.23 15.96 -23.10
N ARG A 214 13.54 16.67 -23.99
CA ARG A 214 12.24 16.22 -24.52
C ARG A 214 12.44 15.48 -25.84
N SER A 215 11.79 14.33 -25.99
CA SER A 215 11.71 13.67 -27.29
C SER A 215 10.99 14.58 -28.29
N PHE A 216 11.43 14.58 -29.55
CA PHE A 216 10.82 15.37 -30.62
C PHE A 216 9.33 15.06 -30.80
N VAL A 217 8.93 13.79 -30.66
CA VAL A 217 7.52 13.36 -30.73
C VAL A 217 6.69 13.96 -29.60
N THR A 218 7.21 13.91 -28.37
CA THR A 218 6.57 14.50 -27.20
C THR A 218 6.44 16.02 -27.35
N PHE A 219 7.49 16.67 -27.86
CA PHE A 219 7.46 18.09 -28.15
C PHE A 219 6.36 18.44 -29.15
N LEU A 220 6.25 17.74 -30.28
CA LEU A 220 5.20 18.02 -31.28
C LEU A 220 3.78 17.83 -30.74
N MET A 221 3.54 16.76 -29.97
CA MET A 221 2.22 16.50 -29.36
C MET A 221 1.85 17.57 -28.32
N GLU A 222 2.81 18.07 -27.54
CA GLU A 222 2.51 18.98 -26.44
C GLU A 222 2.60 20.47 -26.84
N SER A 223 3.21 20.78 -27.98
CA SER A 223 3.44 22.18 -28.42
C SER A 223 2.17 22.86 -28.93
N ASN A 224 1.21 22.12 -29.47
CA ASN A 224 -0.04 22.69 -29.99
C ASN A 224 -1.25 22.38 -29.09
N PRO A 225 -2.30 23.24 -29.09
CA PRO A 225 -3.48 23.05 -28.24
C PRO A 225 -4.23 21.73 -28.49
N VAL A 226 -4.31 21.27 -29.74
CA VAL A 226 -5.05 20.05 -30.13
C VAL A 226 -4.40 18.80 -29.54
N GLY A 227 -3.08 18.67 -29.66
CA GLY A 227 -2.34 17.55 -29.09
C GLY A 227 -2.41 17.52 -27.56
N ARG A 228 -2.35 18.68 -26.89
CA ARG A 228 -2.59 18.75 -25.44
C ARG A 228 -3.98 18.26 -25.05
N ALA A 229 -5.02 18.65 -25.80
CA ALA A 229 -6.39 18.19 -25.55
C ALA A 229 -6.53 16.67 -25.67
N ILE A 230 -5.85 16.04 -26.64
CA ILE A 230 -5.82 14.57 -26.79
C ILE A 230 -5.16 13.91 -25.57
N VAL A 231 -4.01 14.43 -25.11
CA VAL A 231 -3.29 13.90 -23.94
C VAL A 231 -4.19 13.95 -22.70
N PHE A 232 -4.86 15.06 -22.44
CA PHE A 232 -5.78 15.18 -21.30
C PHE A 232 -7.02 14.29 -21.45
N SER A 233 -7.58 14.14 -22.65
CA SER A 233 -8.69 13.22 -22.91
C SER A 233 -8.31 11.77 -22.63
N GLN A 234 -7.12 11.35 -23.07
CA GLN A 234 -6.60 10.01 -22.79
C GLN A 234 -6.33 9.80 -21.30
N ALA A 235 -5.76 10.80 -20.62
CA ALA A 235 -5.55 10.75 -19.17
C ALA A 235 -6.88 10.57 -18.42
N ARG A 236 -7.92 11.32 -18.76
CA ARG A 236 -9.28 11.16 -18.16
C ARG A 236 -9.86 9.78 -18.42
N LYS A 237 -9.79 9.27 -19.65
CA LYS A 237 -10.26 7.91 -19.99
C LYS A 237 -9.51 6.82 -19.23
N MET A 238 -8.20 6.99 -19.04
CA MET A 238 -7.38 6.07 -18.26
C MET A 238 -7.78 6.09 -16.79
N VAL A 239 -7.93 7.29 -16.20
CA VAL A 239 -8.38 7.46 -14.82
C VAL A 239 -9.74 6.81 -14.64
N GLU A 240 -10.75 7.19 -15.44
CA GLU A 240 -12.10 6.62 -15.39
C GLU A 240 -12.10 5.09 -15.43
N ARG A 241 -11.31 4.51 -16.33
CA ARG A 241 -11.21 3.06 -16.46
C ARG A 241 -10.57 2.38 -15.25
N GLN A 242 -9.64 3.05 -14.57
CA GLN A 242 -8.89 2.49 -13.43
C GLN A 242 -9.59 2.74 -12.10
N THR A 243 -10.31 3.85 -11.98
CA THR A 243 -10.92 4.32 -10.72
C THR A 243 -12.44 4.15 -10.69
N TYR A 244 -13.09 3.90 -11.83
CA TYR A 244 -14.55 3.87 -11.97
C TYR A 244 -15.25 5.14 -11.46
N GLY A 245 -14.54 6.27 -11.46
CA GLY A 245 -15.05 7.55 -10.94
C GLY A 245 -15.02 7.68 -9.42
N CYS A 246 -14.61 6.64 -8.66
CA CYS A 246 -14.66 6.64 -7.20
C CYS A 246 -13.66 7.61 -6.53
N TYR A 247 -12.61 8.02 -7.25
CA TYR A 247 -11.53 8.84 -6.73
C TYR A 247 -11.52 10.22 -7.40
N PRO A 248 -11.87 11.31 -6.68
CA PRO A 248 -11.95 12.65 -7.27
C PRO A 248 -10.56 13.26 -7.56
N ALA A 249 -9.55 12.96 -6.75
CA ALA A 249 -8.23 13.59 -6.83
C ALA A 249 -7.52 13.42 -8.19
N PRO A 250 -7.47 12.23 -8.82
CA PRO A 250 -6.90 12.08 -10.16
C PRO A 250 -7.52 13.00 -11.22
N PHE A 251 -8.85 13.18 -11.22
CA PHE A 251 -9.51 14.09 -12.15
C PHE A 251 -9.18 15.55 -11.86
N ALA A 252 -9.16 15.90 -10.58
CA ALA A 252 -8.81 17.22 -10.09
C ALA A 252 -7.34 17.59 -10.40
N ILE A 253 -6.41 16.64 -10.39
CA ILE A 253 -5.03 16.84 -10.83
C ILE A 253 -4.99 17.18 -12.33
N ILE A 254 -5.75 16.46 -13.16
CA ILE A 254 -5.84 16.76 -14.59
C ILE A 254 -6.40 18.18 -14.80
N GLU A 255 -7.42 18.57 -14.04
CA GLU A 255 -8.00 19.92 -14.06
C GLU A 255 -6.95 21.01 -13.75
N ALA A 256 -6.19 20.86 -12.65
CA ALA A 256 -5.16 21.81 -12.23
C ALA A 256 -4.06 21.98 -13.29
N VAL A 257 -3.57 20.86 -13.82
CA VAL A 257 -2.52 20.85 -14.86
C VAL A 257 -3.05 21.49 -16.14
N GLU A 258 -4.23 21.08 -16.61
CA GLU A 258 -4.81 21.60 -17.86
C GLU A 258 -5.10 23.10 -17.78
N HIS A 259 -5.65 23.57 -16.66
CA HIS A 259 -5.91 25.00 -16.43
C HIS A 259 -4.61 25.80 -16.49
N GLY A 260 -3.56 25.34 -15.81
CA GLY A 260 -2.25 25.99 -15.84
C GLY A 260 -1.60 25.99 -17.23
N GLN A 261 -1.78 24.94 -18.03
CA GLN A 261 -1.26 24.90 -19.41
C GLN A 261 -2.00 25.85 -20.35
N LYS A 262 -3.28 26.15 -20.09
CA LYS A 262 -4.09 27.07 -20.90
C LYS A 262 -3.89 28.54 -20.50
N HIS A 263 -3.84 28.82 -19.21
CA HIS A 263 -3.90 30.20 -18.68
C HIS A 263 -2.57 30.70 -18.08
N GLY A 264 -1.52 29.88 -18.14
CA GLY A 264 -0.20 30.23 -17.61
C GLY A 264 0.03 29.74 -16.18
N LYS A 265 1.30 29.79 -15.75
CA LYS A 265 1.75 29.22 -14.45
C LYS A 265 1.05 29.88 -13.27
N ALA A 266 0.98 31.21 -13.23
CA ALA A 266 0.37 31.94 -12.11
C ALA A 266 -1.12 31.60 -11.93
N ALA A 267 -1.90 31.50 -13.02
CA ALA A 267 -3.29 31.06 -12.98
C ALA A 267 -3.41 29.59 -12.51
N GLY A 268 -2.53 28.71 -13.01
CA GLY A 268 -2.46 27.32 -12.57
C GLY A 268 -2.17 27.15 -11.08
N LEU A 269 -1.25 27.95 -10.52
CA LEU A 269 -0.94 27.94 -9.09
C LEU A 269 -2.14 28.35 -8.23
N LYS A 270 -2.87 29.40 -8.63
CA LYS A 270 -4.12 29.79 -7.96
C LYS A 270 -5.16 28.67 -8.01
N LYS A 271 -5.32 28.03 -9.17
CA LYS A 271 -6.24 26.91 -9.36
C LYS A 271 -5.85 25.68 -8.53
N GLU A 272 -4.55 25.43 -8.34
CA GLU A 272 -4.02 24.37 -7.49
C GLU A 272 -4.48 24.53 -6.03
N ILE A 273 -4.38 25.75 -5.48
CA ILE A 273 -4.83 26.08 -4.11
C ILE A 273 -6.34 25.84 -3.95
N GLU A 274 -7.13 26.36 -4.88
CA GLU A 274 -8.60 26.20 -4.90
C GLU A 274 -8.99 24.72 -4.89
N ILE A 275 -8.39 23.92 -5.78
CA ILE A 275 -8.71 22.51 -5.90
C ILE A 275 -8.25 21.73 -4.66
N PHE A 276 -7.08 22.04 -4.10
CA PHE A 276 -6.61 21.36 -2.88
C PHE A 276 -7.57 21.59 -1.72
N SER A 277 -8.01 22.83 -1.50
CA SER A 277 -8.98 23.19 -0.45
C SER A 277 -10.31 22.42 -0.61
N ARG A 278 -10.75 22.22 -1.85
CA ARG A 278 -11.90 21.35 -2.16
C ARG A 278 -11.63 19.89 -1.84
N LEU A 279 -10.45 19.35 -2.17
CA LEU A 279 -10.14 17.92 -2.00
C LEU A 279 -9.95 17.52 -0.54
N VAL A 280 -9.24 18.32 0.26
CA VAL A 280 -8.91 18.00 1.66
C VAL A 280 -10.16 17.85 2.54
N THR A 281 -11.26 18.49 2.15
CA THR A 281 -12.53 18.44 2.89
C THR A 281 -13.42 17.25 2.51
N THR A 282 -13.12 16.55 1.41
CA THR A 282 -13.89 15.39 0.92
C THR A 282 -13.82 14.20 1.87
N SER A 283 -14.87 13.36 1.87
CA SER A 283 -14.87 12.11 2.64
C SER A 283 -13.76 11.15 2.19
N GLN A 284 -13.50 11.09 0.88
CA GLN A 284 -12.47 10.22 0.31
C GLN A 284 -11.06 10.59 0.78
N SER A 285 -10.72 11.88 0.77
CA SER A 285 -9.43 12.35 1.28
C SER A 285 -9.27 12.04 2.77
N LYS A 286 -10.29 12.33 3.58
CA LYS A 286 -10.29 12.01 5.02
C LYS A 286 -10.13 10.52 5.29
N ALA A 287 -10.81 9.66 4.54
CA ALA A 287 -10.70 8.21 4.65
C ALA A 287 -9.28 7.72 4.30
N LEU A 288 -8.73 8.17 3.17
CA LEU A 288 -7.38 7.79 2.72
C LEU A 288 -6.29 8.28 3.67
N MET A 289 -6.43 9.50 4.21
CA MET A 289 -5.53 10.01 5.25
C MET A 289 -5.63 9.19 6.54
N SER A 290 -6.86 8.85 6.99
CA SER A 290 -7.07 7.98 8.17
C SER A 290 -6.37 6.62 7.99
N LEU A 291 -6.48 6.01 6.81
CA LEU A 291 -5.79 4.76 6.50
C LEU A 291 -4.26 4.93 6.51
N PHE A 292 -3.74 6.01 5.94
CA PHE A 292 -2.31 6.30 5.95
C PHE A 292 -1.75 6.41 7.38
N PHE A 293 -2.46 7.12 8.27
CA PHE A 293 -2.08 7.21 9.68
C PHE A 293 -2.17 5.87 10.39
N GLY A 294 -3.28 5.14 10.19
CA GLY A 294 -3.46 3.81 10.77
C GLY A 294 -2.33 2.85 10.36
N MET A 295 -1.94 2.85 9.08
CA MET A 295 -0.77 2.08 8.62
C MET A 295 0.54 2.54 9.26
N SER A 296 0.73 3.85 9.42
CA SER A 296 1.97 4.39 9.98
C SER A 296 2.13 4.01 11.46
N ASP A 297 1.03 3.93 12.19
CA ASP A 297 1.03 3.46 13.58
C ASP A 297 1.24 1.94 13.68
N LEU A 298 0.64 1.16 12.78
CA LEU A 298 0.83 -0.29 12.71
C LEU A 298 2.21 -0.73 12.19
N LYS A 299 3.04 0.23 11.75
CA LYS A 299 4.46 0.03 11.47
C LYS A 299 5.37 0.30 12.68
N LYS A 300 4.78 0.53 13.86
CA LYS A 300 5.50 0.67 15.12
C LYS A 300 5.21 -0.54 15.99
N ASN A 301 6.23 -1.02 16.71
CA ASN A 301 6.05 -2.03 17.74
C ASN A 301 5.90 -1.34 19.11
N PRO A 302 4.71 -1.32 19.72
CA PRO A 302 4.49 -0.66 21.01
C PRO A 302 5.23 -1.36 22.17
N GLN A 303 5.57 -2.64 22.03
CA GLN A 303 6.27 -3.43 23.04
C GLN A 303 7.68 -3.83 22.58
N LYS A 304 8.35 -2.93 21.85
CA LYS A 304 9.68 -3.17 21.25
C LYS A 304 10.72 -3.70 22.23
N SER A 305 10.65 -3.31 23.50
CA SER A 305 11.55 -3.78 24.57
C SER A 305 11.44 -5.27 24.86
N LEU A 306 10.31 -5.90 24.55
CA LEU A 306 10.10 -7.35 24.71
C LEU A 306 10.58 -8.15 23.51
N ALA A 307 10.72 -7.52 22.34
CA ALA A 307 11.08 -8.21 21.12
C ALA A 307 12.53 -8.69 21.15
N ARG A 308 12.76 -9.88 20.60
CA ARG A 308 14.09 -10.46 20.42
C ARG A 308 14.49 -10.36 18.95
N LYS A 309 15.78 -10.20 18.68
CA LYS A 309 16.30 -10.14 17.31
C LYS A 309 16.25 -11.53 16.69
N VAL A 310 15.60 -11.65 15.53
CA VAL A 310 15.62 -12.86 14.70
C VAL A 310 16.85 -12.82 13.78
N ARG A 311 17.85 -13.65 14.06
CA ARG A 311 19.05 -13.81 13.23
C ARG A 311 18.90 -14.98 12.28
N GLN A 312 18.47 -16.14 12.79
CA GLN A 312 18.21 -17.33 12.00
C GLN A 312 16.71 -17.61 11.93
N MET A 313 16.22 -17.72 10.70
CA MET A 313 14.83 -18.08 10.41
C MET A 313 14.79 -19.41 9.68
N ALA A 314 13.74 -20.21 9.90
CA ALA A 314 13.42 -21.34 9.02
C ALA A 314 12.03 -21.14 8.41
N VAL A 315 11.89 -21.50 7.13
CA VAL A 315 10.61 -21.56 6.43
C VAL A 315 10.36 -23.00 6.02
N ILE A 316 9.28 -23.59 6.52
CA ILE A 316 8.90 -24.98 6.27
C ILE A 316 7.81 -25.02 5.19
N GLY A 317 8.09 -25.67 4.07
CA GLY A 317 7.26 -25.64 2.87
C GLY A 317 7.68 -24.49 1.96
N THR A 318 8.38 -24.80 0.87
CA THR A 318 9.05 -23.82 -0.02
C THR A 318 8.24 -23.50 -1.28
N GLY A 319 6.95 -23.84 -1.27
CA GLY A 319 5.98 -23.45 -2.30
C GLY A 319 5.75 -21.93 -2.37
N LEU A 320 4.66 -21.53 -3.03
CA LEU A 320 4.38 -20.12 -3.34
C LEU A 320 4.45 -19.19 -2.12
N MET A 321 3.89 -19.61 -0.98
CA MET A 321 3.89 -18.83 0.26
C MET A 321 5.27 -18.82 0.90
N GLY A 322 5.90 -19.98 1.10
CA GLY A 322 7.20 -20.09 1.77
C GLY A 322 8.32 -19.36 1.03
N GLN A 323 8.44 -19.52 -0.29
CA GLN A 323 9.41 -18.74 -1.07
C GLN A 323 9.15 -17.22 -0.95
N GLY A 324 7.89 -16.82 -0.84
CA GLY A 324 7.48 -15.44 -0.64
C GLY A 324 7.92 -14.88 0.72
N ILE A 325 7.67 -15.63 1.80
CA ILE A 325 8.05 -15.31 3.18
C ILE A 325 9.58 -15.22 3.31
N ALA A 326 10.30 -16.19 2.75
CA ALA A 326 11.76 -16.15 2.71
C ALA A 326 12.28 -14.93 1.94
N SER A 327 11.69 -14.62 0.78
CA SER A 327 12.14 -13.50 -0.07
C SER A 327 12.00 -12.11 0.56
N VAL A 328 11.04 -11.92 1.47
CA VAL A 328 10.89 -10.66 2.22
C VAL A 328 11.79 -10.60 3.45
N SER A 329 12.44 -11.72 3.78
CA SER A 329 13.28 -11.87 4.98
C SER A 329 14.79 -11.82 4.68
N THR A 330 15.21 -11.94 3.41
CA THR A 330 16.64 -12.00 3.00
C THR A 330 17.46 -10.78 3.39
N ALA A 331 16.85 -9.60 3.46
CA ALA A 331 17.51 -8.36 3.87
C ALA A 331 17.61 -8.21 5.40
N ILE A 332 16.97 -9.10 6.17
CA ILE A 332 16.76 -8.96 7.61
C ILE A 332 17.57 -10.02 8.36
N CYS A 333 17.36 -11.30 8.02
CA CYS A 333 17.99 -12.42 8.69
C CYS A 333 19.45 -12.60 8.23
N ASP A 334 20.26 -13.18 9.09
CA ASP A 334 21.64 -13.60 8.80
C ASP A 334 21.63 -14.95 8.05
N THR A 335 20.66 -15.82 8.35
CA THR A 335 20.48 -17.12 7.69
C THR A 335 19.00 -17.48 7.59
N ILE A 336 18.58 -18.07 6.46
CA ILE A 336 17.22 -18.55 6.24
C ILE A 336 17.29 -20.01 5.77
N LEU A 337 16.82 -20.93 6.61
CA LEU A 337 16.68 -22.34 6.27
C LEU A 337 15.42 -22.51 5.41
N MET A 338 15.59 -23.10 4.23
CA MET A 338 14.55 -23.38 3.26
C MET A 338 14.24 -24.88 3.32
N LYS A 339 13.31 -25.26 4.20
CA LYS A 339 13.01 -26.67 4.47
C LYS A 339 11.83 -27.16 3.64
N ASP A 340 12.03 -28.21 2.88
CA ASP A 340 10.94 -28.94 2.20
C ASP A 340 11.04 -30.46 2.44
N VAL A 341 10.17 -31.25 1.83
CA VAL A 341 10.25 -32.73 1.90
C VAL A 341 11.43 -33.25 1.06
N LYS A 342 11.76 -32.56 -0.04
CA LYS A 342 12.87 -32.89 -0.93
C LYS A 342 13.74 -31.67 -1.17
N LEU A 343 15.05 -31.86 -1.27
CA LEU A 343 15.98 -30.77 -1.61
C LEU A 343 15.66 -30.10 -2.95
N ASP A 344 15.15 -30.85 -3.94
CA ASP A 344 14.71 -30.29 -5.22
C ASP A 344 13.57 -29.27 -5.08
N ASP A 345 12.66 -29.50 -4.13
CA ASP A 345 11.54 -28.59 -3.85
C ASP A 345 12.07 -27.30 -3.21
N ALA A 346 12.96 -27.43 -2.22
CA ALA A 346 13.66 -26.30 -1.61
C ALA A 346 14.46 -25.47 -2.64
N ALA A 347 15.21 -26.15 -3.51
CA ALA A 347 15.98 -25.52 -4.57
C ALA A 347 15.08 -24.78 -5.58
N ARG A 348 13.90 -25.32 -5.89
CA ARG A 348 12.90 -24.66 -6.72
C ARG A 348 12.37 -23.38 -6.07
N GLY A 349 12.05 -23.40 -4.77
CA GLY A 349 11.68 -22.20 -4.03
C GLY A 349 12.79 -21.14 -4.07
N MET A 350 14.04 -21.54 -3.85
CA MET A 350 15.21 -20.65 -3.95
C MET A 350 15.37 -20.04 -5.34
N LYS A 351 15.11 -20.80 -6.41
CA LYS A 351 15.17 -20.30 -7.80
C LYS A 351 14.17 -19.16 -8.05
N GLU A 352 12.97 -19.23 -7.46
CA GLU A 352 11.99 -18.13 -7.57
C GLU A 352 12.43 -16.89 -6.78
N ILE A 353 13.08 -17.08 -5.62
CA ILE A 353 13.67 -15.97 -4.85
C ILE A 353 14.77 -15.28 -5.69
N TRP A 354 15.65 -16.06 -6.34
CA TRP A 354 16.67 -15.53 -7.25
C TRP A 354 16.06 -14.67 -8.36
N LYS A 355 15.03 -15.16 -9.05
CA LYS A 355 14.31 -14.39 -10.08
C LYS A 355 13.75 -13.08 -9.53
N GLY A 356 13.22 -13.10 -8.31
CA GLY A 356 12.74 -11.91 -7.61
C GLY A 356 13.85 -10.88 -7.36
N LEU A 357 15.01 -11.33 -6.86
CA LEU A 357 16.16 -10.48 -6.60
C LEU A 357 16.79 -9.96 -7.90
N GLU A 358 16.84 -10.75 -8.98
CA GLU A 358 17.25 -10.28 -10.30
C GLU A 358 16.34 -9.17 -10.81
N LYS A 359 15.02 -9.31 -10.65
CA LYS A 359 14.05 -8.29 -11.05
C LYS A 359 14.27 -6.99 -10.26
N LYS A 360 14.53 -7.09 -8.95
CA LYS A 360 14.90 -5.95 -8.10
C LYS A 360 16.18 -5.27 -8.64
N THR A 361 17.21 -6.06 -8.96
CA THR A 361 18.49 -5.58 -9.52
C THR A 361 18.29 -4.88 -10.87
N LYS A 362 17.60 -5.52 -11.82
CA LYS A 362 17.29 -4.96 -13.17
C LYS A 362 16.51 -3.65 -13.08
N SER A 363 15.63 -3.54 -12.08
CA SER A 363 14.87 -2.31 -11.83
C SER A 363 15.67 -1.23 -11.09
N GLY A 364 16.88 -1.52 -10.59
CA GLY A 364 17.73 -0.63 -9.82
C GLY A 364 17.34 -0.49 -8.34
N ALA A 365 16.56 -1.42 -7.80
CA ALA A 365 16.12 -1.41 -6.40
C ALA A 365 17.23 -1.83 -5.42
N ILE A 366 18.13 -2.70 -5.87
CA ILE A 366 19.31 -3.19 -5.17
C ILE A 366 20.46 -3.26 -6.18
N VAL A 367 21.70 -3.27 -5.72
CA VAL A 367 22.85 -3.53 -6.59
C VAL A 367 23.12 -5.03 -6.71
N GLY A 368 23.90 -5.45 -7.71
CA GLY A 368 24.19 -6.86 -7.96
C GLY A 368 24.86 -7.56 -6.77
N PHE A 369 25.76 -6.86 -6.07
CA PHE A 369 26.42 -7.38 -4.88
C PHE A 369 25.44 -7.66 -3.73
N ASP A 370 24.49 -6.74 -3.47
CA ASP A 370 23.44 -6.94 -2.46
C ASP A 370 22.53 -8.13 -2.79
N ARG A 371 22.22 -8.36 -4.08
CA ARG A 371 21.49 -9.55 -4.52
C ARG A 371 22.23 -10.81 -4.11
N ASP A 372 23.53 -10.88 -4.39
CA ASP A 372 24.34 -12.07 -4.14
C ASP A 372 24.49 -12.33 -2.64
N ILE A 373 24.68 -11.29 -1.82
CA ILE A 373 24.64 -11.39 -0.35
C ILE A 373 23.28 -11.93 0.11
N GLN A 374 22.18 -11.34 -0.35
CA GLN A 374 20.85 -11.76 0.07
C GLN A 374 20.53 -13.21 -0.32
N TYR A 375 20.98 -13.64 -1.49
CA TYR A 375 20.79 -15.01 -1.95
C TYR A 375 21.67 -16.00 -1.17
N GLY A 376 22.92 -15.63 -0.86
CA GLY A 376 23.87 -16.47 -0.12
C GLY A 376 23.46 -16.79 1.32
N LYS A 377 22.43 -16.13 1.85
CA LYS A 377 21.85 -16.41 3.18
C LYS A 377 20.84 -17.57 3.18
N LEU A 378 20.41 -18.02 2.01
CA LEU A 378 19.43 -19.10 1.85
C LEU A 378 20.14 -20.45 1.91
N VAL A 379 19.68 -21.34 2.79
CA VAL A 379 20.25 -22.69 2.97
C VAL A 379 19.14 -23.72 2.73
N PRO A 380 19.20 -24.53 1.66
CA PRO A 380 18.20 -25.58 1.42
C PRO A 380 18.42 -26.75 2.38
N CYS A 381 17.34 -27.31 2.91
CA CYS A 381 17.36 -28.55 3.68
C CYS A 381 16.09 -29.39 3.44
N ASP A 382 16.20 -30.70 3.63
CA ASP A 382 15.10 -31.67 3.59
C ASP A 382 14.84 -32.32 4.97
N ASP A 383 15.74 -32.08 5.94
CA ASP A 383 15.60 -32.50 7.33
C ASP A 383 15.72 -31.30 8.32
N TYR A 384 15.70 -31.64 9.62
CA TYR A 384 15.76 -30.68 10.72
C TYR A 384 17.16 -30.56 11.37
N SER A 385 18.20 -31.17 10.82
CA SER A 385 19.55 -31.22 11.43
C SER A 385 20.17 -29.83 11.64
N LEU A 386 19.80 -28.86 10.79
CA LEU A 386 20.30 -27.48 10.84
C LEU A 386 19.48 -26.53 11.72
N PHE A 387 18.42 -27.02 12.38
CA PHE A 387 17.45 -26.16 13.07
C PHE A 387 17.91 -25.67 14.46
N LYS A 388 19.00 -26.21 14.99
CA LYS A 388 19.59 -25.75 16.26
C LYS A 388 19.90 -24.24 16.19
N ASN A 389 19.55 -23.48 17.23
CA ASN A 389 19.63 -22.00 17.30
C ASN A 389 18.70 -21.22 16.35
N THR A 390 17.68 -21.86 15.75
CA THR A 390 16.68 -21.12 14.97
C THR A 390 15.82 -20.25 15.90
N ASP A 391 15.78 -18.94 15.65
CA ASP A 391 15.00 -18.00 16.47
C ASP A 391 13.51 -18.06 16.13
N LEU A 392 13.19 -18.17 14.83
CA LEU A 392 11.83 -18.15 14.30
C LEU A 392 11.64 -19.19 13.20
N VAL A 393 10.67 -20.08 13.37
CA VAL A 393 10.20 -21.00 12.35
C VAL A 393 8.85 -20.51 11.83
N VAL A 394 8.71 -20.37 10.51
CA VAL A 394 7.43 -20.09 9.85
C VAL A 394 7.00 -21.32 9.05
N GLU A 395 5.90 -21.92 9.47
CA GLU A 395 5.28 -23.07 8.80
C GLU A 395 4.35 -22.59 7.69
N ALA A 396 4.57 -23.09 6.47
CA ALA A 396 3.80 -22.80 5.25
C ALA A 396 3.54 -24.08 4.43
N VAL A 397 3.18 -25.16 5.11
CA VAL A 397 2.77 -26.45 4.53
C VAL A 397 1.27 -26.47 4.22
N PHE A 398 0.78 -27.62 3.75
CA PHE A 398 -0.63 -27.81 3.42
C PHE A 398 -1.56 -27.50 4.61
N GLU A 399 -2.78 -27.05 4.28
CA GLU A 399 -3.82 -26.72 5.25
C GLU A 399 -4.46 -28.01 5.79
N ASP A 400 -3.70 -28.75 6.61
CA ASP A 400 -4.13 -29.97 7.29
C ASP A 400 -3.64 -29.95 8.74
N LEU A 401 -4.55 -30.10 9.69
CA LEU A 401 -4.26 -30.00 11.11
C LEU A 401 -3.25 -31.06 11.59
N ALA A 402 -3.37 -32.30 11.09
CA ALA A 402 -2.49 -33.39 11.51
C ALA A 402 -1.06 -33.18 10.99
N VAL A 403 -0.91 -32.70 9.75
CA VAL A 403 0.39 -32.33 9.18
C VAL A 403 1.01 -31.18 9.98
N LYS A 404 0.26 -30.12 10.27
CA LYS A 404 0.76 -28.95 11.02
C LYS A 404 1.21 -29.33 12.45
N LYS A 405 0.44 -30.17 13.15
CA LYS A 405 0.83 -30.69 14.47
C LYS A 405 2.12 -31.50 14.44
N ARG A 406 2.30 -32.36 13.42
CA ARG A 406 3.53 -33.14 13.24
C ARG A 406 4.73 -32.21 13.02
N VAL A 407 4.59 -31.23 12.14
CA VAL A 407 5.64 -30.24 11.87
C VAL A 407 6.01 -29.46 13.14
N LEU A 408 5.03 -29.05 13.94
CA LEU A 408 5.29 -28.40 15.23
C LEU A 408 6.08 -29.31 16.19
N ALA A 409 5.69 -30.59 16.32
CA ALA A 409 6.40 -31.54 17.17
C ALA A 409 7.85 -31.80 16.70
N ASP A 410 8.08 -31.89 15.39
CA ASP A 410 9.42 -32.04 14.81
C ASP A 410 10.28 -30.80 15.10
N VAL A 411 9.70 -29.61 14.94
CA VAL A 411 10.37 -28.34 15.30
C VAL A 411 10.70 -28.30 16.78
N GLU A 412 9.77 -28.69 17.66
CA GLU A 412 10.03 -28.73 19.10
C GLU A 412 11.15 -29.67 19.52
N THR A 413 11.38 -30.71 18.72
CA THR A 413 12.45 -31.68 18.95
C THR A 413 13.80 -31.15 18.43
N ALA A 414 13.79 -30.41 17.32
CA ALA A 414 15.00 -29.95 16.65
C ALA A 414 15.50 -28.56 17.10
N THR A 415 14.70 -27.81 17.86
CA THR A 415 15.01 -26.42 18.24
C THR A 415 15.01 -26.18 19.75
N ASP A 416 15.64 -25.08 20.14
CA ASP A 416 15.78 -24.65 21.54
C ASP A 416 14.44 -24.15 22.13
N GLU A 417 14.38 -24.07 23.46
CA GLU A 417 13.20 -23.63 24.23
C GLU A 417 12.72 -22.21 23.92
N ARG A 418 13.56 -21.41 23.26
CA ARG A 418 13.27 -20.01 22.92
C ARG A 418 12.80 -19.81 21.49
N THR A 419 12.74 -20.87 20.69
CA THR A 419 12.30 -20.78 19.29
C THR A 419 10.81 -20.49 19.21
N ILE A 420 10.45 -19.49 18.40
CA ILE A 420 9.08 -19.18 18.05
C ILE A 420 8.63 -20.10 16.92
N PHE A 421 7.47 -20.72 17.06
CA PHE A 421 6.79 -21.40 15.96
C PHE A 421 5.61 -20.55 15.49
N ALA A 422 5.67 -20.10 14.24
CA ALA A 422 4.62 -19.31 13.61
C ALA A 422 3.95 -20.10 12.48
N SER A 423 2.63 -20.31 12.54
CA SER A 423 1.89 -20.91 11.42
C SER A 423 1.36 -19.83 10.47
N ASN A 424 1.53 -20.04 9.16
CA ASN A 424 0.94 -19.23 8.07
C ASN A 424 -0.46 -19.75 7.66
N THR A 425 -1.12 -20.56 8.49
CA THR A 425 -2.51 -21.00 8.29
C THR A 425 -3.45 -19.82 8.04
N SER A 426 -4.55 -20.07 7.32
CA SER A 426 -5.56 -19.07 6.93
C SER A 426 -6.92 -19.31 7.56
N ALA A 427 -7.21 -20.56 7.99
CA ALA A 427 -8.51 -20.94 8.53
C ALA A 427 -8.42 -21.72 9.86
N ILE A 428 -7.41 -22.57 10.01
CA ILE A 428 -7.25 -23.43 11.19
C ILE A 428 -6.85 -22.57 12.40
N PRO A 429 -7.60 -22.61 13.52
CA PRO A 429 -7.24 -21.91 14.75
C PRO A 429 -5.85 -22.29 15.26
N ILE A 430 -5.10 -21.30 15.73
CA ILE A 430 -3.72 -21.50 16.23
C ILE A 430 -3.72 -22.37 17.50
N GLN A 431 -4.74 -22.24 18.34
CA GLN A 431 -4.91 -23.05 19.54
C GLN A 431 -5.05 -24.55 19.20
N ASP A 432 -5.68 -24.88 18.06
CA ASP A 432 -5.85 -26.26 17.64
C ASP A 432 -4.52 -26.84 17.18
N ILE A 433 -3.70 -26.04 16.48
CA ILE A 433 -2.32 -26.41 16.10
C ILE A 433 -1.44 -26.58 17.35
N ALA A 434 -1.54 -25.64 18.31
CA ALA A 434 -0.76 -25.65 19.54
C ALA A 434 -1.21 -26.72 20.56
N ALA A 435 -2.37 -27.36 20.34
CA ALA A 435 -2.91 -28.33 21.28
C ALA A 435 -1.99 -29.55 21.43
N GLY A 436 -1.47 -29.73 22.65
CA GLY A 436 -0.57 -30.84 23.00
C GLY A 436 0.92 -30.59 22.71
N CYS A 437 1.31 -29.41 22.24
CA CYS A 437 2.73 -29.06 22.10
C CYS A 437 3.38 -28.78 23.46
N LYS A 438 4.71 -28.87 23.53
CA LYS A 438 5.51 -28.68 24.75
C LYS A 438 5.55 -27.22 25.21
N ARG A 439 5.54 -26.28 24.26
CA ARG A 439 5.78 -24.84 24.50
C ARG A 439 4.71 -23.97 23.82
N PRO A 440 3.42 -24.10 24.19
CA PRO A 440 2.33 -23.35 23.55
C PRO A 440 2.49 -21.83 23.65
N GLU A 441 3.22 -21.34 24.64
CA GLU A 441 3.58 -19.94 24.80
C GLU A 441 4.45 -19.38 23.67
N ASN A 442 5.18 -20.25 22.95
CA ASN A 442 6.00 -19.91 21.79
C ASN A 442 5.27 -20.04 20.45
N VAL A 443 4.00 -20.47 20.47
CA VAL A 443 3.22 -20.69 19.26
C VAL A 443 2.37 -19.45 18.95
N ILE A 444 2.43 -19.01 17.69
CA ILE A 444 1.72 -17.83 17.19
C ILE A 444 1.24 -18.07 15.74
N GLY A 445 0.26 -17.32 15.28
CA GLY A 445 -0.04 -17.23 13.85
C GLY A 445 0.68 -16.05 13.21
N MET A 446 1.24 -16.26 12.03
CA MET A 446 1.73 -15.21 11.13
C MET A 446 1.12 -15.44 9.76
N HIS A 447 -0.13 -15.00 9.58
CA HIS A 447 -0.90 -15.21 8.35
C HIS A 447 -0.52 -14.14 7.30
N TYR A 448 0.30 -14.55 6.33
CA TYR A 448 0.70 -13.74 5.19
C TYR A 448 -0.30 -13.86 4.04
N PHE A 449 -0.42 -12.78 3.26
CA PHE A 449 -1.32 -12.72 2.12
C PHE A 449 -0.56 -12.96 0.81
N SER A 450 -1.16 -13.75 -0.09
CA SER A 450 -0.55 -14.10 -1.38
C SER A 450 -0.82 -13.03 -2.45
N PRO A 451 0.16 -12.66 -3.30
CA PRO A 451 1.58 -13.03 -3.21
C PRO A 451 2.33 -12.23 -2.14
N VAL A 452 3.09 -12.92 -1.28
CA VAL A 452 3.73 -12.32 -0.10
C VAL A 452 4.59 -11.09 -0.40
N PRO A 453 5.42 -11.01 -1.45
CA PRO A 453 6.24 -9.82 -1.69
C PRO A 453 5.46 -8.56 -2.13
N LYS A 454 4.17 -8.71 -2.46
CA LYS A 454 3.31 -7.63 -2.96
C LYS A 454 2.25 -7.21 -1.95
N MET A 455 1.72 -8.17 -1.20
CA MET A 455 0.66 -7.87 -0.24
C MET A 455 1.23 -7.17 0.99
N PRO A 456 0.67 -6.03 1.40
CA PRO A 456 1.23 -5.25 2.51
C PRO A 456 0.82 -5.80 3.88
N LEU A 457 -0.31 -6.49 4.01
CA LEU A 457 -0.81 -6.96 5.30
C LEU A 457 -0.07 -8.21 5.81
N LEU A 458 0.11 -8.28 7.12
CA LEU A 458 0.39 -9.48 7.90
C LEU A 458 -0.59 -9.51 9.07
N GLU A 459 -1.32 -10.61 9.24
CA GLU A 459 -2.20 -10.82 10.39
C GLU A 459 -1.47 -11.69 11.42
N ILE A 460 -1.26 -11.14 12.62
CA ILE A 460 -0.58 -11.81 13.74
C ILE A 460 -1.63 -12.32 14.70
N ILE A 461 -1.69 -13.64 14.90
CA ILE A 461 -2.74 -14.29 15.66
C ILE A 461 -2.21 -14.77 17.00
N THR A 462 -2.81 -14.30 18.09
CA THR A 462 -2.43 -14.67 19.45
C THR A 462 -3.48 -15.58 20.08
N THR A 463 -3.03 -16.67 20.70
CA THR A 463 -3.87 -17.50 21.56
C THR A 463 -3.87 -16.96 22.98
N GLY A 464 -4.70 -17.53 23.86
CA GLY A 464 -4.65 -17.24 25.30
C GLY A 464 -3.33 -17.66 25.99
N LYS A 465 -2.49 -18.47 25.33
CA LYS A 465 -1.20 -18.93 25.89
C LYS A 465 0.01 -18.20 25.29
N THR A 466 -0.10 -17.60 24.11
CA THR A 466 1.00 -16.96 23.40
C THR A 466 1.66 -15.87 24.27
N ALA A 467 2.97 -15.97 24.50
CA ALA A 467 3.67 -15.04 25.37
C ALA A 467 3.84 -13.65 24.74
N PRO A 468 3.80 -12.56 25.53
CA PRO A 468 3.93 -11.19 25.00
C PRO A 468 5.22 -10.93 24.20
N TRP A 469 6.35 -11.53 24.61
CA TRP A 469 7.62 -11.38 23.89
C TRP A 469 7.61 -12.05 22.52
N VAL A 470 6.79 -13.10 22.32
CA VAL A 470 6.60 -13.81 21.05
C VAL A 470 5.80 -12.94 20.10
N THR A 471 4.67 -12.38 20.57
CA THR A 471 3.87 -11.41 19.82
C THR A 471 4.70 -10.20 19.40
N SER A 472 5.47 -9.64 20.33
CA SER A 472 6.34 -8.50 20.05
C SER A 472 7.43 -8.83 19.02
N THR A 473 8.04 -10.02 19.10
CA THR A 473 9.06 -10.48 18.14
C THR A 473 8.47 -10.71 16.75
N ALA A 474 7.28 -11.32 16.65
CA ALA A 474 6.59 -11.52 15.38
C ALA A 474 6.18 -10.19 14.74
N LEU A 475 5.72 -9.23 15.55
CA LEU A 475 5.39 -7.87 15.11
C LEU A 475 6.62 -7.15 14.54
N ASP A 476 7.73 -7.20 15.26
CA ASP A 476 9.02 -6.68 14.81
C ASP A 476 9.47 -7.28 13.48
N MET A 477 9.35 -8.61 13.35
CA MET A 477 9.72 -9.31 12.13
C MET A 477 8.85 -8.87 10.94
N GLY A 478 7.53 -8.83 11.14
CA GLY A 478 6.60 -8.38 10.10
C GLY A 478 6.86 -6.93 9.66
N ILE A 479 7.08 -6.03 10.62
CA ILE A 479 7.43 -4.62 10.32
C ILE A 479 8.75 -4.54 9.54
N ALA A 480 9.78 -5.30 9.94
CA ALA A 480 11.07 -5.34 9.26
C ALA A 480 10.96 -5.90 7.82
N GLN A 481 10.04 -6.84 7.58
CA GLN A 481 9.67 -7.34 6.24
C GLN A 481 8.91 -6.32 5.40
N GLY A 482 8.61 -5.14 5.95
CA GLY A 482 7.86 -4.08 5.28
C GLY A 482 6.34 -4.31 5.30
N LYS A 483 5.85 -5.17 6.21
CA LYS A 483 4.42 -5.43 6.38
C LYS A 483 3.76 -4.40 7.28
N THR A 484 2.47 -4.20 7.06
CA THR A 484 1.55 -3.58 8.01
C THR A 484 0.94 -4.71 8.82
N CYS A 485 1.20 -4.74 10.12
CA CYS A 485 0.82 -5.85 10.98
C CYS A 485 -0.43 -5.48 11.78
N ILE A 486 -1.45 -6.33 11.75
CA ILE A 486 -2.58 -6.27 12.70
C ILE A 486 -2.45 -7.43 13.68
N VAL A 487 -2.80 -7.20 14.95
CA VAL A 487 -2.82 -8.26 15.97
C VAL A 487 -4.26 -8.63 16.24
N VAL A 488 -4.58 -9.91 16.12
CA VAL A 488 -5.92 -10.44 16.31
C VAL A 488 -5.89 -11.60 17.28
N LYS A 489 -6.99 -11.82 18.00
CA LYS A 489 -7.16 -13.03 18.80
C LYS A 489 -7.47 -14.22 17.90
N ASP A 490 -7.08 -15.38 18.39
CA ASP A 490 -7.36 -16.64 17.73
C ASP A 490 -8.87 -16.93 17.67
N GLY A 491 -9.28 -17.54 16.57
CA GLY A 491 -10.66 -17.88 16.25
C GLY A 491 -10.76 -18.44 14.83
N PRO A 492 -11.81 -19.20 14.49
CA PRO A 492 -11.96 -19.77 13.16
C PRO A 492 -11.91 -18.69 12.06
N GLY A 493 -10.90 -18.76 11.18
CA GLY A 493 -10.71 -17.79 10.10
C GLY A 493 -10.23 -16.40 10.55
N PHE A 494 -9.83 -16.26 11.82
CA PHE A 494 -9.27 -15.04 12.41
C PHE A 494 -10.18 -13.83 12.17
N TYR A 495 -9.61 -12.69 11.75
CA TYR A 495 -10.40 -11.56 11.28
C TYR A 495 -10.60 -11.64 9.77
N THR A 496 -9.52 -11.78 9.01
CA THR A 496 -9.57 -11.53 7.56
C THR A 496 -10.32 -12.60 6.77
N THR A 497 -10.00 -13.89 6.95
CA THR A 497 -10.71 -14.98 6.27
C THR A 497 -12.18 -15.01 6.70
N ARG A 498 -12.44 -14.79 7.99
CA ARG A 498 -13.78 -14.76 8.57
C ARG A 498 -14.71 -13.74 7.90
N ILE A 499 -14.26 -12.51 7.67
CA ILE A 499 -15.11 -11.49 7.01
C ILE A 499 -15.18 -11.63 5.49
N LEU A 500 -14.22 -12.31 4.86
CA LEU A 500 -14.21 -12.55 3.41
C LEU A 500 -15.24 -13.60 2.98
N VAL A 501 -15.32 -14.71 3.72
CA VAL A 501 -16.16 -15.86 3.38
C VAL A 501 -17.64 -15.51 3.16
N PRO A 502 -18.33 -14.77 4.05
CA PRO A 502 -19.74 -14.46 3.83
C PRO A 502 -19.96 -13.53 2.63
N LEU A 503 -19.01 -12.65 2.30
CA LEU A 503 -19.05 -11.82 1.09
C LEU A 503 -19.00 -12.68 -0.17
N LEU A 504 -18.07 -13.66 -0.22
CA LEU A 504 -17.94 -14.55 -1.37
C LEU A 504 -19.15 -15.48 -1.50
N ASN A 505 -19.66 -15.99 -0.37
CA ASN A 505 -20.87 -16.81 -0.36
C ASN A 505 -22.06 -16.05 -0.94
N GLU A 506 -22.27 -14.79 -0.53
CA GLU A 506 -23.37 -13.98 -1.06
C GLU A 506 -23.26 -13.70 -2.57
N ALA A 507 -22.04 -13.50 -3.06
CA ALA A 507 -21.81 -13.37 -4.49
C ALA A 507 -22.18 -14.66 -5.26
N VAL A 508 -21.91 -15.83 -4.68
CA VAL A 508 -22.31 -17.12 -5.26
C VAL A 508 -23.82 -17.32 -5.19
N LEU A 509 -24.47 -16.98 -4.08
CA LEU A 509 -25.94 -17.03 -3.95
C LEU A 509 -26.64 -16.15 -5.02
N LEU A 510 -26.10 -14.97 -5.33
CA LEU A 510 -26.59 -14.16 -6.45
C LEU A 510 -26.49 -14.90 -7.79
N VAL A 511 -25.42 -15.65 -8.02
CA VAL A 511 -25.31 -16.53 -9.20
C VAL A 511 -26.35 -17.64 -9.14
N GLU A 512 -26.59 -18.28 -8.01
CA GLU A 512 -27.65 -19.29 -7.88
C GLU A 512 -29.06 -18.72 -8.19
N GLU A 513 -29.32 -17.47 -7.79
CA GLU A 513 -30.59 -16.78 -8.05
C GLU A 513 -30.78 -16.35 -9.52
N GLY A 514 -29.73 -16.48 -10.34
CA GLY A 514 -29.75 -16.26 -11.77
C GLY A 514 -28.94 -15.05 -12.25
N ALA A 515 -28.18 -14.37 -11.40
CA ALA A 515 -27.38 -13.22 -11.82
C ALA A 515 -26.23 -13.63 -12.77
N ASP A 516 -25.83 -12.72 -13.65
CA ASP A 516 -24.64 -12.88 -14.48
C ASP A 516 -23.36 -12.57 -13.68
N SER A 517 -22.34 -13.42 -13.82
CA SER A 517 -21.10 -13.30 -13.05
C SER A 517 -20.30 -12.05 -13.42
N LEU A 518 -20.32 -11.61 -14.68
CA LEU A 518 -19.66 -10.36 -15.10
C LEU A 518 -20.38 -9.14 -14.55
N ASP A 519 -21.71 -9.19 -14.45
CA ASP A 519 -22.47 -8.08 -13.89
C ASP A 519 -22.24 -7.94 -12.37
N ILE A 520 -22.14 -9.06 -11.63
CA ILE A 520 -21.72 -9.03 -10.21
C ILE A 520 -20.31 -8.43 -10.07
N ASP A 521 -19.35 -8.94 -10.84
CA ASP A 521 -17.98 -8.44 -10.81
C ASP A 521 -17.89 -6.96 -11.19
N ARG A 522 -18.68 -6.51 -12.18
CA ARG A 522 -18.73 -5.11 -12.60
C ARG A 522 -19.33 -4.23 -11.51
N ALA A 523 -20.45 -4.64 -10.92
CA ALA A 523 -21.11 -3.89 -9.86
C ALA A 523 -20.19 -3.68 -8.65
N MET A 524 -19.45 -4.73 -8.24
CA MET A 524 -18.52 -4.62 -7.12
C MET A 524 -17.26 -3.81 -7.44
N ARG A 525 -16.78 -3.80 -8.69
CA ARG A 525 -15.71 -2.88 -9.11
C ARG A 525 -16.15 -1.44 -9.18
N GLN A 526 -17.39 -1.18 -9.61
CA GLN A 526 -18.01 0.15 -9.56
C GLN A 526 -18.23 0.63 -8.12
N PHE A 527 -18.43 -0.30 -7.18
CA PHE A 527 -18.44 0.01 -5.75
C PHE A 527 -17.04 0.34 -5.20
N GLY A 528 -15.97 -0.10 -5.88
CA GLY A 528 -14.60 0.22 -5.51
C GLY A 528 -13.69 -0.95 -5.20
N TYR A 529 -14.17 -2.20 -5.27
CA TYR A 529 -13.30 -3.36 -5.07
C TYR A 529 -12.31 -3.51 -6.23
N PRO A 530 -11.03 -3.82 -5.97
CA PRO A 530 -10.02 -3.97 -7.03
C PRO A 530 -10.28 -5.18 -7.93
N VAL A 531 -10.91 -6.22 -7.37
CA VAL A 531 -11.24 -7.47 -8.04
C VAL A 531 -12.69 -7.81 -7.70
N GLY A 532 -13.47 -8.25 -8.70
CA GLY A 532 -14.85 -8.67 -8.46
C GLY A 532 -14.88 -10.02 -7.71
N PRO A 533 -15.89 -10.29 -6.88
CA PRO A 533 -15.90 -11.46 -6.00
C PRO A 533 -15.88 -12.79 -6.75
N ILE A 534 -16.52 -12.89 -7.92
CA ILE A 534 -16.50 -14.11 -8.72
C ILE A 534 -15.14 -14.30 -9.38
N THR A 535 -14.50 -13.20 -9.84
CA THR A 535 -13.07 -13.25 -10.24
C THR A 535 -12.20 -13.77 -9.10
N LEU A 536 -12.41 -13.24 -7.88
CA LEU A 536 -11.57 -13.53 -6.73
C LEU A 536 -11.64 -15.00 -6.35
N ILE A 537 -12.84 -15.60 -6.36
CA ILE A 537 -13.04 -17.03 -6.11
C ILE A 537 -12.19 -17.88 -7.08
N ASP A 538 -12.23 -17.57 -8.38
CA ASP A 538 -11.43 -18.30 -9.37
C ASP A 538 -9.92 -18.07 -9.22
N GLU A 539 -9.49 -16.88 -8.77
CA GLU A 539 -8.08 -16.54 -8.58
C GLU A 539 -7.48 -17.23 -7.34
N VAL A 540 -8.24 -17.26 -6.24
CA VAL A 540 -7.85 -17.98 -5.01
C VAL A 540 -7.89 -19.49 -5.25
N GLY A 541 -8.92 -19.97 -5.95
CA GLY A 541 -9.16 -21.37 -6.21
C GLY A 541 -10.43 -21.85 -5.51
N ILE A 542 -11.33 -22.45 -6.29
CA ILE A 542 -12.63 -22.94 -5.82
C ILE A 542 -12.47 -24.05 -4.75
N ASP A 543 -11.42 -24.86 -4.87
CA ASP A 543 -11.14 -25.95 -3.93
C ASP A 543 -10.58 -25.47 -2.60
N VAL A 544 -9.77 -24.41 -2.63
CA VAL A 544 -9.34 -23.70 -1.42
C VAL A 544 -10.56 -23.10 -0.72
N GLY A 545 -11.45 -22.44 -1.48
CA GLY A 545 -12.71 -21.91 -0.95
C GLY A 545 -13.59 -22.99 -0.32
N ALA A 546 -13.71 -24.17 -0.96
CA ALA A 546 -14.45 -25.31 -0.41
C ALA A 546 -13.84 -25.83 0.90
N HIS A 547 -12.51 -25.87 1.00
CA HIS A 547 -11.83 -26.28 2.23
C HIS A 547 -12.10 -25.27 3.36
N VAL A 548 -11.95 -23.97 3.12
CA VAL A 548 -12.27 -22.92 4.10
C VAL A 548 -13.74 -22.96 4.52
N ALA A 549 -14.65 -23.19 3.58
CA ALA A 549 -16.08 -23.33 3.88
C ALA A 549 -16.37 -24.53 4.80
N LYS A 550 -15.61 -25.62 4.69
CA LYS A 550 -15.70 -26.77 5.61
C LYS A 550 -15.23 -26.41 7.02
N GLU A 551 -14.08 -25.73 7.14
CA GLU A 551 -13.53 -25.33 8.43
C GLU A 551 -14.40 -24.30 9.17
N LEU A 552 -14.95 -23.32 8.46
CA LEU A 552 -15.78 -22.26 9.06
C LEU A 552 -17.28 -22.57 9.06
N GLY A 553 -17.71 -23.59 8.33
CA GLY A 553 -19.14 -23.89 8.10
C GLY A 553 -19.93 -24.09 9.38
N GLY A 554 -19.36 -24.80 10.36
CA GLY A 554 -20.01 -25.01 11.66
C GLY A 554 -20.29 -23.70 12.42
N MET A 555 -19.35 -22.75 12.39
CA MET A 555 -19.49 -21.43 13.03
C MET A 555 -20.58 -20.59 12.37
N PHE A 556 -20.66 -20.60 11.05
CA PHE A 556 -21.68 -19.86 10.31
C PHE A 556 -23.07 -20.53 10.43
N ALA A 557 -23.13 -21.87 10.38
CA ALA A 557 -24.37 -22.63 10.52
C ALA A 557 -25.02 -22.43 11.89
N ALA A 558 -24.23 -22.28 12.97
CA ALA A 558 -24.73 -21.93 14.30
C ALA A 558 -25.50 -20.60 14.34
N ARG A 559 -25.25 -19.70 13.39
CA ARG A 559 -25.97 -18.42 13.21
C ARG A 559 -27.05 -18.49 12.13
N GLY A 560 -27.35 -19.68 11.61
CA GLY A 560 -28.31 -19.87 10.52
C GLY A 560 -27.80 -19.43 9.15
N VAL A 561 -26.49 -19.26 8.98
CA VAL A 561 -25.86 -18.93 7.70
C VAL A 561 -25.36 -20.22 7.07
N GLN A 562 -26.00 -20.65 5.99
CA GLN A 562 -25.62 -21.86 5.28
C GLN A 562 -24.64 -21.55 4.13
N PRO A 563 -23.59 -22.36 3.94
CA PRO A 563 -22.74 -22.25 2.76
C PRO A 563 -23.53 -22.67 1.52
N SER A 564 -23.17 -22.07 0.38
CA SER A 564 -23.69 -22.49 -0.93
C SER A 564 -23.21 -23.89 -1.31
N ASP A 565 -24.13 -24.71 -1.84
CA ASP A 565 -23.83 -26.04 -2.41
C ASP A 565 -23.13 -25.96 -3.78
N THR A 566 -22.90 -24.76 -4.31
CA THR A 566 -22.22 -24.55 -5.59
C THR A 566 -20.77 -25.03 -5.53
N PHE A 567 -20.02 -24.74 -4.45
CA PHE A 567 -18.62 -25.14 -4.38
C PHE A 567 -18.42 -26.66 -4.51
N PRO A 568 -19.13 -27.52 -3.74
CA PRO A 568 -19.09 -28.97 -3.95
C PRO A 568 -19.42 -29.40 -5.38
N LYS A 569 -20.47 -28.81 -6.00
CA LYS A 569 -20.88 -29.15 -7.39
C LYS A 569 -19.79 -28.82 -8.40
N LEU A 570 -19.12 -27.68 -8.25
CA LEU A 570 -18.02 -27.26 -9.12
C LEU A 570 -16.80 -28.16 -8.96
N ILE A 571 -16.46 -28.54 -7.73
CA ILE A 571 -15.35 -29.45 -7.47
C ILE A 571 -15.60 -30.84 -8.04
N ALA A 572 -16.83 -31.34 -7.97
CA ALA A 572 -17.20 -32.62 -8.58
C ALA A 572 -16.99 -32.65 -10.11
N GLN A 573 -16.99 -31.49 -10.77
CA GLN A 573 -16.71 -31.32 -12.20
C GLN A 573 -15.25 -30.92 -12.50
N ASP A 574 -14.37 -31.00 -11.50
CA ASP A 574 -12.98 -30.52 -11.55
C ASP A 574 -12.86 -29.04 -11.95
N TYR A 575 -13.75 -28.16 -11.49
CA TYR A 575 -13.63 -26.71 -11.71
C TYR A 575 -12.90 -26.08 -10.54
N LYS A 576 -11.66 -25.65 -10.77
CA LYS A 576 -10.76 -25.11 -9.73
C LYS A 576 -10.36 -23.66 -9.98
N GLY A 577 -10.96 -23.01 -10.97
CA GLY A 577 -10.72 -21.62 -11.30
C GLY A 577 -9.50 -21.44 -12.19
N ARG A 578 -8.69 -20.43 -11.89
CA ARG A 578 -7.58 -20.00 -12.76
C ARG A 578 -6.46 -21.04 -12.86
N LYS A 579 -6.25 -21.85 -11.83
CA LYS A 579 -5.13 -22.80 -11.76
C LYS A 579 -5.26 -23.99 -12.71
N ASN A 580 -6.48 -24.46 -12.96
CA ASN A 580 -6.77 -25.44 -14.02
C ASN A 580 -7.55 -24.80 -15.19
N LYS A 581 -7.56 -23.47 -15.22
CA LYS A 581 -8.11 -22.63 -16.30
C LYS A 581 -9.62 -22.74 -16.53
N LYS A 582 -10.36 -23.37 -15.62
CA LYS A 582 -11.82 -23.56 -15.71
C LYS A 582 -12.46 -23.39 -14.32
N GLY A 583 -13.35 -22.41 -14.20
CA GLY A 583 -14.11 -22.10 -12.99
C GLY A 583 -15.44 -21.45 -13.34
N PHE A 584 -15.82 -20.39 -12.62
CA PHE A 584 -16.91 -19.50 -13.05
C PHE A 584 -16.61 -18.84 -14.41
N TYR A 585 -15.32 -18.75 -14.77
CA TYR A 585 -14.86 -18.28 -16.06
C TYR A 585 -13.93 -19.28 -16.75
N LEU A 586 -13.75 -19.07 -18.06
CA LEU A 586 -12.81 -19.83 -18.89
C LEU A 586 -11.52 -19.01 -19.12
N TYR A 587 -10.36 -19.59 -18.85
CA TYR A 587 -9.06 -18.90 -18.92
C TYR A 587 -8.19 -19.32 -20.13
N ASP A 588 -8.64 -20.27 -20.96
CA ASP A 588 -7.87 -20.84 -22.09
C ASP A 588 -8.48 -20.59 -23.49
N ALA A 589 -9.52 -19.75 -23.61
CA ALA A 589 -10.09 -19.42 -24.92
C ALA A 589 -9.10 -18.55 -25.73
N LYS A 590 -8.61 -19.06 -26.87
CA LYS A 590 -7.79 -18.33 -27.86
C LYS A 590 -8.35 -16.92 -28.08
N LYS A 591 -7.74 -15.91 -27.48
CA LYS A 591 -8.35 -14.58 -27.30
C LYS A 591 -8.46 -13.78 -28.60
N LYS A 592 -9.66 -13.24 -28.87
CA LYS A 592 -9.78 -11.81 -29.24
C LYS A 592 -9.39 -11.01 -27.99
N LYS A 593 -8.41 -10.12 -28.11
CA LYS A 593 -7.77 -9.38 -26.99
C LYS A 593 -8.76 -8.96 -25.88
N GLY A 594 -8.67 -9.59 -24.71
CA GLY A 594 -9.07 -8.99 -23.42
C GLY A 594 -10.47 -9.29 -22.86
N GLN A 595 -11.33 -10.06 -23.53
CA GLN A 595 -12.63 -10.43 -22.95
C GLN A 595 -12.51 -11.61 -21.97
N LYS A 596 -13.17 -11.47 -20.82
CA LYS A 596 -13.37 -12.50 -19.81
C LYS A 596 -14.69 -13.22 -20.15
N LEU A 597 -14.66 -14.54 -20.34
CA LEU A 597 -15.82 -15.32 -20.77
C LEU A 597 -16.41 -16.08 -19.57
N PRO A 598 -17.69 -15.87 -19.23
CA PRO A 598 -18.41 -16.72 -18.29
C PRO A 598 -18.41 -18.18 -18.75
N ASN A 599 -18.42 -19.10 -17.80
CA ASN A 599 -18.56 -20.52 -18.09
C ASN A 599 -20.05 -20.92 -18.08
N GLU A 600 -20.64 -21.10 -19.26
CA GLU A 600 -22.06 -21.47 -19.39
C GLU A 600 -22.39 -22.84 -18.76
N GLU A 601 -21.40 -23.74 -18.66
CA GLU A 601 -21.59 -25.03 -17.97
C GLU A 601 -21.78 -24.83 -16.46
N VAL A 602 -21.17 -23.79 -15.87
CA VAL A 602 -21.47 -23.40 -14.48
C VAL A 602 -22.89 -22.88 -14.38
N TYR A 603 -23.37 -22.12 -15.35
CA TYR A 603 -24.76 -21.68 -15.36
C TYR A 603 -25.73 -22.86 -15.49
N ALA A 604 -25.44 -23.85 -16.33
CA ALA A 604 -26.25 -25.07 -16.44
C ALA A 604 -26.39 -25.81 -15.10
N LEU A 605 -25.33 -25.83 -14.27
CA LEU A 605 -25.38 -26.40 -12.92
C LEU A 605 -26.22 -25.58 -11.93
N LEU A 606 -26.43 -24.29 -12.22
CA LEU A 606 -27.05 -23.29 -11.34
C LEU A 606 -28.31 -22.65 -11.97
N GLY A 607 -29.14 -23.48 -12.62
CA GLY A 607 -30.45 -23.08 -13.15
C GLY A 607 -30.49 -22.61 -14.62
N GLY A 608 -29.36 -22.67 -15.33
CA GLY A 608 -29.26 -22.42 -16.78
C GLY A 608 -29.18 -20.94 -17.19
N ALA A 609 -29.23 -20.74 -18.51
CA ALA A 609 -29.43 -19.45 -19.18
C ALA A 609 -30.89 -19.37 -19.69
N PRO A 610 -31.50 -18.16 -19.83
CA PRO A 610 -30.91 -16.83 -19.72
C PRO A 610 -30.71 -16.34 -18.27
N ARG A 611 -29.71 -15.48 -18.06
CA ARG A 611 -29.41 -14.86 -16.76
C ARG A 611 -30.31 -13.64 -16.52
N LYS A 612 -30.67 -13.39 -15.26
CA LYS A 612 -31.51 -12.26 -14.84
C LYS A 612 -30.64 -11.02 -14.62
N LYS A 613 -31.17 -9.86 -15.01
CA LYS A 613 -30.54 -8.58 -14.70
C LYS A 613 -30.94 -8.15 -13.29
N PHE A 614 -29.95 -7.97 -12.43
CA PHE A 614 -30.13 -7.41 -11.10
C PHE A 614 -29.75 -5.93 -11.11
N ASP A 615 -30.38 -5.16 -10.23
CA ASP A 615 -29.95 -3.79 -9.98
C ASP A 615 -28.54 -3.79 -9.37
N ALA A 616 -27.66 -2.93 -9.89
CA ALA A 616 -26.27 -2.89 -9.45
C ALA A 616 -26.14 -2.49 -7.97
N LYS A 617 -26.98 -1.56 -7.49
CA LYS A 617 -26.96 -1.12 -6.09
C LYS A 617 -27.42 -2.25 -5.16
N LEU A 618 -28.40 -3.05 -5.57
CA LEU A 618 -28.81 -4.23 -4.82
C LEU A 618 -27.68 -5.26 -4.71
N ILE A 619 -26.95 -5.54 -5.80
CA ILE A 619 -25.77 -6.43 -5.76
C ILE A 619 -24.74 -5.88 -4.76
N GLN A 620 -24.42 -4.59 -4.88
CA GLN A 620 -23.46 -3.92 -4.02
C GLN A 620 -23.84 -4.03 -2.55
N GLN A 621 -25.08 -3.69 -2.20
CA GLN A 621 -25.61 -3.77 -0.84
C GLN A 621 -25.54 -5.20 -0.29
N ARG A 622 -26.04 -6.19 -1.02
CA ARG A 622 -26.02 -7.60 -0.55
C ARG A 622 -24.60 -8.06 -0.25
N VAL A 623 -23.68 -7.88 -1.20
CA VAL A 623 -22.33 -8.40 -1.10
C VAL A 623 -21.50 -7.62 -0.06
N SER A 624 -21.54 -6.29 -0.07
CA SER A 624 -20.72 -5.49 0.86
C SER A 624 -21.20 -5.60 2.31
N MET A 625 -22.52 -5.68 2.53
CA MET A 625 -23.08 -5.72 3.88
C MET A 625 -22.69 -6.99 4.63
N MET A 626 -22.44 -8.11 3.94
CA MET A 626 -21.95 -9.33 4.58
C MET A 626 -20.58 -9.14 5.25
N MET A 627 -19.63 -8.48 4.56
CA MET A 627 -18.31 -8.21 5.14
C MET A 627 -18.38 -7.17 6.26
N ILE A 628 -19.21 -6.13 6.10
CA ILE A 628 -19.39 -5.09 7.12
C ILE A 628 -20.01 -5.69 8.38
N ASN A 629 -21.06 -6.50 8.23
CA ASN A 629 -21.74 -7.16 9.34
C ASN A 629 -20.79 -8.11 10.11
N GLU A 630 -20.03 -8.92 9.39
CA GLU A 630 -19.07 -9.83 10.02
C GLU A 630 -17.90 -9.08 10.68
N SER A 631 -17.50 -7.94 10.14
CA SER A 631 -16.47 -7.08 10.77
C SER A 631 -16.94 -6.55 12.13
N LEU A 632 -18.20 -6.13 12.23
CA LEU A 632 -18.81 -5.72 13.49
C LEU A 632 -18.81 -6.85 14.52
N LEU A 633 -19.15 -8.07 14.10
CA LEU A 633 -19.09 -9.24 14.98
C LEU A 633 -17.67 -9.55 15.46
N CYS A 634 -16.67 -9.44 14.58
CA CYS A 634 -15.26 -9.62 14.98
C CYS A 634 -14.83 -8.59 16.04
N LEU A 635 -15.34 -7.36 15.99
CA LEU A 635 -15.09 -6.36 17.04
C LEU A 635 -15.86 -6.71 18.32
N GLN A 636 -17.15 -7.07 18.20
CA GLN A 636 -18.01 -7.43 19.32
C GLN A 636 -17.47 -8.62 20.12
N GLU A 637 -16.91 -9.62 19.43
CA GLU A 637 -16.32 -10.82 20.03
C GLU A 637 -14.86 -10.61 20.48
N GLY A 638 -14.30 -9.43 20.20
CA GLY A 638 -12.93 -9.08 20.58
C GLY A 638 -11.84 -9.82 19.80
N ILE A 639 -12.14 -10.33 18.60
CA ILE A 639 -11.15 -10.86 17.66
C ILE A 639 -10.20 -9.74 17.24
N ILE A 640 -10.75 -8.57 16.90
CA ILE A 640 -9.98 -7.33 16.73
C ILE A 640 -10.15 -6.45 17.96
N SER A 641 -9.08 -5.76 18.36
CA SER A 641 -9.11 -4.90 19.55
C SER A 641 -9.71 -3.52 19.30
N CYS A 642 -9.72 -3.04 18.05
CA CYS A 642 -10.23 -1.72 17.71
C CYS A 642 -10.66 -1.61 16.23
N PRO A 643 -11.52 -0.62 15.89
CA PRO A 643 -11.96 -0.36 14.52
C PRO A 643 -10.83 -0.13 13.52
N ARG A 644 -9.75 0.56 13.93
CA ARG A 644 -8.59 0.87 13.10
C ARG A 644 -7.97 -0.39 12.50
N ASP A 645 -7.72 -1.41 13.32
CA ASP A 645 -7.06 -2.63 12.88
C ASP A 645 -7.99 -3.44 11.96
N GLY A 646 -9.30 -3.40 12.22
CA GLY A 646 -10.30 -3.94 11.32
C GLY A 646 -10.28 -3.27 9.95
N ASP A 647 -10.35 -1.94 9.91
CA ASP A 647 -10.33 -1.18 8.66
C ASP A 647 -9.06 -1.42 7.85
N ILE A 648 -7.90 -1.41 8.50
CA ILE A 648 -6.62 -1.72 7.85
C ILE A 648 -6.61 -3.16 7.32
N GLY A 649 -7.07 -4.13 8.11
CA GLY A 649 -7.13 -5.53 7.70
C GLY A 649 -8.02 -5.74 6.47
N ALA A 650 -9.22 -5.16 6.47
CA ALA A 650 -10.17 -5.27 5.35
C ALA A 650 -9.64 -4.59 4.08
N VAL A 651 -9.09 -3.37 4.20
CA VAL A 651 -8.60 -2.61 3.03
C VAL A 651 -7.36 -3.26 2.43
N PHE A 652 -6.36 -3.57 3.25
CA PHE A 652 -5.04 -4.00 2.77
C PHE A 652 -4.88 -5.52 2.61
N GLY A 653 -5.75 -6.30 3.26
CA GLY A 653 -5.81 -7.76 3.11
C GLY A 653 -6.80 -8.20 2.05
N LEU A 654 -8.00 -7.59 2.03
CA LEU A 654 -9.15 -8.10 1.27
C LEU A 654 -9.62 -7.15 0.16
N GLY A 655 -9.04 -5.94 0.09
CA GLY A 655 -9.36 -4.97 -0.95
C GLY A 655 -10.69 -4.25 -0.72
N PHE A 656 -11.14 -4.09 0.53
CA PHE A 656 -12.25 -3.18 0.83
C PHE A 656 -11.95 -1.78 0.25
N PRO A 657 -12.91 -1.09 -0.38
CA PRO A 657 -12.67 0.18 -1.06
C PRO A 657 -11.91 1.21 -0.20
N PRO A 658 -10.66 1.58 -0.55
CA PRO A 658 -9.85 2.45 0.30
C PRO A 658 -10.42 3.86 0.50
N PHE A 659 -11.13 4.40 -0.51
CA PHE A 659 -11.73 5.73 -0.42
C PHE A 659 -12.94 5.79 0.54
N GLU A 660 -13.46 4.64 0.97
CA GLU A 660 -14.48 4.52 2.02
C GLU A 660 -13.84 4.32 3.41
N GLY A 661 -12.52 4.10 3.48
CA GLY A 661 -11.76 4.06 4.73
C GLY A 661 -11.77 2.73 5.48
N GLY A 662 -12.55 1.74 5.02
CA GLY A 662 -12.75 0.46 5.70
C GLY A 662 -14.19 0.29 6.21
N PRO A 663 -14.60 -0.93 6.61
CA PRO A 663 -15.95 -1.23 7.08
C PRO A 663 -16.45 -0.31 8.20
N PHE A 664 -15.63 0.02 9.20
CA PHE A 664 -16.05 0.86 10.33
C PHE A 664 -16.15 2.34 9.93
N ARG A 665 -15.17 2.86 9.18
CA ARG A 665 -15.26 4.21 8.59
C ARG A 665 -16.45 4.37 7.66
N TYR A 666 -16.76 3.35 6.88
CA TYR A 666 -17.92 3.35 5.99
C TYR A 666 -19.23 3.44 6.76
N ILE A 667 -19.35 2.75 7.90
CA ILE A 667 -20.50 2.89 8.81
C ILE A 667 -20.59 4.33 9.35
N ASP A 668 -19.48 4.92 9.80
CA ASP A 668 -19.46 6.30 10.29
C ASP A 668 -19.81 7.33 9.20
N HIS A 669 -19.46 7.04 7.95
CA HIS A 669 -19.74 7.91 6.80
C HIS A 669 -21.22 7.90 6.41
N LEU A 670 -21.82 6.71 6.28
CA LEU A 670 -23.24 6.57 5.92
C LEU A 670 -24.19 6.77 7.10
N GLY A 671 -23.71 6.54 8.32
CA GLY A 671 -24.48 6.53 9.55
C GLY A 671 -24.98 5.13 9.91
N ALA A 672 -24.74 4.73 11.17
CA ALA A 672 -25.11 3.41 11.69
C ALA A 672 -26.59 3.07 11.50
N SER A 673 -27.50 4.06 11.66
CA SER A 673 -28.94 3.85 11.44
C SER A 673 -29.28 3.50 10.00
N SER A 674 -28.56 4.08 9.02
CA SER A 674 -28.74 3.76 7.60
C SER A 674 -28.26 2.35 7.27
N ILE A 675 -27.14 1.94 7.86
CA ILE A 675 -26.60 0.57 7.74
C ILE A 675 -27.59 -0.44 8.33
N MET A 676 -28.10 -0.17 9.53
CA MET A 676 -29.07 -1.04 10.21
C MET A 676 -30.36 -1.19 9.39
N ALA A 677 -30.92 -0.08 8.87
CA ALA A 677 -32.09 -0.14 8.01
C ALA A 677 -31.85 -0.92 6.70
N THR A 678 -30.64 -0.83 6.14
CA THR A 678 -30.26 -1.63 4.96
C THR A 678 -30.21 -3.11 5.31
N LEU A 679 -29.58 -3.48 6.43
CA LEU A 679 -29.50 -4.86 6.90
C LEU A 679 -30.88 -5.45 7.20
N GLU A 680 -31.77 -4.70 7.87
CA GLU A 680 -33.14 -5.14 8.16
C GLU A 680 -33.95 -5.39 6.88
N SER A 681 -33.81 -4.51 5.88
CA SER A 681 -34.44 -4.70 4.57
C SER A 681 -33.90 -5.96 3.87
N LEU A 682 -32.58 -6.19 3.91
CA LEU A 682 -31.97 -7.38 3.33
C LEU A 682 -32.38 -8.65 4.10
N GLU A 683 -32.45 -8.60 5.42
CA GLU A 683 -32.90 -9.71 6.27
C GLU A 683 -34.34 -10.11 5.94
N LYS A 684 -35.24 -9.14 5.79
CA LYS A 684 -36.64 -9.39 5.43
C LYS A 684 -36.77 -10.11 4.07
N ASN A 685 -35.95 -9.73 3.10
CA ASN A 685 -36.07 -10.22 1.72
C ASN A 685 -35.24 -11.48 1.44
N TYR A 686 -34.13 -11.67 2.16
CA TYR A 686 -33.15 -12.70 1.85
C TYR A 686 -32.80 -13.60 3.04
N GLY A 687 -33.20 -13.25 4.27
CA GLY A 687 -33.09 -14.11 5.44
C GLY A 687 -32.01 -13.72 6.46
N LYS A 688 -31.90 -14.52 7.52
CA LYS A 688 -31.19 -14.20 8.78
C LYS A 688 -29.68 -13.94 8.68
N ARG A 689 -29.04 -14.23 7.55
CA ARG A 689 -27.62 -13.92 7.37
C ARG A 689 -27.30 -12.42 7.39
N PHE A 690 -28.32 -11.58 7.19
CA PHE A 690 -28.24 -10.12 7.29
C PHE A 690 -28.65 -9.59 8.67
N THR A 691 -28.94 -10.44 9.66
CA THR A 691 -29.34 -9.98 10.99
C THR A 691 -28.27 -9.06 11.58
N SER A 692 -28.70 -7.88 12.03
CA SER A 692 -27.82 -6.87 12.64
C SER A 692 -27.23 -7.37 13.96
N PRO A 693 -25.92 -7.17 14.21
CA PRO A 693 -25.25 -7.59 15.42
C PRO A 693 -25.57 -6.62 16.56
N GLN A 694 -25.38 -7.04 17.82
CA GLN A 694 -25.73 -6.23 18.98
C GLN A 694 -24.95 -4.91 19.01
N ILE A 695 -23.66 -4.94 18.69
CA ILE A 695 -22.79 -3.75 18.62
C ILE A 695 -23.35 -2.66 17.68
N LEU A 696 -23.99 -3.03 16.57
CA LEU A 696 -24.59 -2.04 15.67
C LEU A 696 -25.81 -1.38 16.32
N LYS A 697 -26.65 -2.17 17.00
CA LYS A 697 -27.83 -1.68 17.72
C LYS A 697 -27.43 -0.72 18.84
N ASP A 698 -26.38 -1.06 19.59
CA ASP A 698 -25.85 -0.23 20.68
C ASP A 698 -25.31 1.11 20.15
N ILE A 699 -24.62 1.09 19.01
CA ILE A 699 -24.11 2.30 18.34
C ILE A 699 -25.27 3.17 17.84
N VAL A 700 -26.29 2.58 17.22
CA VAL A 700 -27.50 3.31 16.81
C VAL A 700 -28.21 3.95 18.00
N GLN A 701 -28.37 3.21 19.10
CA GLN A 701 -29.03 3.71 20.31
C GLN A 701 -28.25 4.83 20.99
N SER A 702 -26.92 4.72 21.03
CA SER A 702 -26.06 5.72 21.68
C SER A 702 -25.77 6.95 20.80
N GLY A 703 -25.99 6.86 19.48
CA GLY A 703 -25.68 7.93 18.52
C GLY A 703 -24.18 8.18 18.33
N LYS A 704 -23.31 7.34 18.90
CA LYS A 704 -21.85 7.46 18.81
C LYS A 704 -21.32 6.99 17.46
N LYS A 705 -20.07 7.36 17.15
CA LYS A 705 -19.31 6.84 16.01
C LYS A 705 -18.18 5.92 16.45
N PHE A 706 -17.67 5.10 15.54
CA PHE A 706 -16.50 4.26 15.80
C PHE A 706 -15.21 5.07 15.92
N TYR A 707 -15.13 6.21 15.22
CA TYR A 707 -13.98 7.11 15.21
C TYR A 707 -14.29 8.50 15.78
N GLU A 708 -14.96 8.53 16.93
CA GLU A 708 -15.24 9.75 17.71
C GLU A 708 -14.25 9.98 18.86
#